data_AF-A0A409Y6C0-F1
#
_entry.id   AF-A0A409Y6C0-F1
#
_cell.length_a   1.000
_cell.length_b   1.000
_cell.length_c   1.000
_cell.angle_alpha   90.00
_cell.angle_beta   90.00
_cell.angle_gamma   90.00
#
_symmetry.space_group_name_H-M   'P 1'
#
loop_
_entity.id
_entity.type
_entity.pdbx_description
1 polymer ?
#
loop_
_entity_poly.entity_id
_entity_poly.type
_entity_poly.pdbx_seq_one_letter_code
_entity_poly.pdbx_strand_id
1 'polypeptide(L)'
;MQLYQRQLSRVLQRPSLSAGFLTSSRRNVGFLKPLDWVKERLGPGVKELQSEEEIQAAKEKAKQEGTGGLFEEVEIVTPTSPKPSKELKLFGKRETPKTKPDSHKYSTANFKISHRKLNMLGRQISGKPIDYAILQMQFSEKRASKRIMNMLATARDHAARYKRLEESKLVVAEAWVTKGPRTPTRIEPRGRGHYGTRTHPASKLTVVLKEGKTLEQQKADARKRKLKKIVSAALVREDRPIRNPSPTWASVFAASQSFENEAIVRSVELGGSIVHVTTTYAVKALDGGSKTYTIALGRDEREHSSWLEAKVKGSITPLPLKERSSQPNNKYTLLDVTLPKALPAGQTINLVLEAIQSHVTHPWPETSGQNEDQALKYTTNLFVLSPYATTVQRTKIKARNPQIISYTTPERVSNFVTEGEAASKSGATVTYGPFNDIPPSTSTTFLGKYQQPVTIHYGHDQPVLEILSLNRMVEISHWGANVNTQDDMVLHNAGPKLKGHFSRLEHQTQAFYKRQAPHVLPALTLHLPAGVRNTYYYDLVGNVSTSRLRVAPSVPKNKQGTSFSVLELKPRYPILGGWNYTFTLGWDSPLNDMASYDKSTGRYIVEVPIMTPILGAVVNTEELKIVLPEGATDLEFSTPFAPVSTSLGVHTTYLDTIGRPTITFNYKDLTVKHADNVYVSYKLSTMAHLQKPMAVATAFFALFTLGLIARRVDLTLHQKPKKK
;
A
#
# COMPACT_ATOMS: atom_id res chain seq x y z
N MET A 1 48.39 88.36 0.46
CA MET A 1 47.48 89.52 0.40
C MET A 1 46.34 89.30 1.36
N GLN A 2 46.05 90.30 2.19
CA GLN A 2 44.89 90.33 3.08
C GLN A 2 43.57 90.26 2.30
N LEU A 3 42.54 89.68 2.93
CA LEU A 3 41.17 90.17 3.11
C LEU A 3 40.25 88.96 3.39
N TYR A 4 39.81 88.80 4.65
CA TYR A 4 38.44 89.06 5.14
C TYR A 4 37.38 88.07 4.61
N GLN A 5 36.78 87.22 5.47
CA GLN A 5 35.50 87.50 6.17
C GLN A 5 34.94 86.27 6.96
N ARG A 6 34.64 86.52 8.26
CA ARG A 6 33.53 86.04 9.14
C ARG A 6 33.23 84.56 9.50
N GLN A 7 33.25 84.38 10.85
CA GLN A 7 32.26 83.78 11.80
C GLN A 7 32.03 82.25 11.83
N LEU A 8 32.47 81.58 12.92
CA LEU A 8 31.73 81.09 14.12
C LEU A 8 31.19 79.66 13.91
N SER A 9 31.33 78.65 14.78
CA SER A 9 31.63 78.50 16.21
C SER A 9 32.06 77.03 16.46
N ARG A 10 33.23 76.67 17.02
CA ARG A 10 33.66 76.64 18.44
C ARG A 10 32.82 75.77 19.40
N VAL A 11 33.34 74.94 20.33
CA VAL A 11 34.69 74.44 20.67
C VAL A 11 34.64 73.60 21.98
N LEU A 12 35.56 72.60 22.10
CA LEU A 12 36.35 72.08 23.27
C LEU A 12 35.67 71.58 24.57
N GLN A 13 35.96 70.32 24.98
CA GLN A 13 37.04 69.80 25.86
C GLN A 13 36.62 69.66 27.34
N ARG A 14 36.95 68.52 27.96
CA ARG A 14 38.03 68.35 28.96
C ARG A 14 37.97 66.96 29.63
N PRO A 15 39.12 66.43 30.12
CA PRO A 15 39.21 65.24 30.98
C PRO A 15 39.75 65.55 32.40
N SER A 16 39.58 64.65 33.39
CA SER A 16 40.56 64.33 34.47
C SER A 16 40.01 63.36 35.54
N LEU A 17 40.94 62.60 36.14
CA LEU A 17 40.83 61.60 37.23
C LEU A 17 40.49 62.18 38.61
N SER A 18 39.83 61.41 39.50
CA SER A 18 40.16 61.25 40.94
C SER A 18 39.17 60.34 41.69
N ALA A 19 39.68 59.57 42.66
CA ALA A 19 38.94 58.74 43.61
C ALA A 19 38.31 59.55 44.77
N GLY A 20 37.26 59.01 45.41
CA GLY A 20 36.68 59.53 46.66
C GLY A 20 35.52 58.67 47.17
N PHE A 21 35.64 58.19 48.42
CA PHE A 21 34.73 57.29 49.16
C PHE A 21 33.71 58.11 50.02
N LEU A 22 32.54 57.50 50.27
CA LEU A 22 31.59 57.63 51.41
C LEU A 22 30.73 58.91 51.58
N THR A 23 29.39 58.77 51.52
CA THR A 23 28.48 58.55 52.68
C THR A 23 27.00 58.83 52.34
N SER A 24 26.13 57.91 52.79
CA SER A 24 24.78 58.12 53.38
C SER A 24 23.83 59.22 52.86
N SER A 25 22.64 58.80 52.41
CA SER A 25 21.37 59.35 52.93
C SER A 25 20.21 58.36 52.78
N ARG A 26 19.57 58.04 53.91
CA ARG A 26 18.28 57.34 54.00
C ARG A 26 17.15 58.30 53.61
N ARG A 27 16.15 57.83 52.85
CA ARG A 27 14.77 58.35 52.94
C ARG A 27 13.76 57.21 53.00
N ASN A 28 12.84 57.38 53.94
CA ASN A 28 11.84 56.44 54.43
C ASN A 28 10.76 56.11 53.40
N VAL A 29 10.22 54.90 53.52
CA VAL A 29 9.03 54.39 52.84
C VAL A 29 7.79 54.89 53.58
N GLY A 30 6.89 55.58 52.86
CA GLY A 30 5.61 56.08 53.37
C GLY A 30 4.45 55.11 53.11
N PHE A 31 3.54 55.06 54.09
CA PHE A 31 2.47 54.09 54.34
C PHE A 31 1.20 54.25 53.46
N LEU A 32 1.29 54.82 52.26
CA LEU A 32 0.12 55.12 51.42
C LEU A 32 0.37 54.67 49.98
N LYS A 33 -0.04 53.42 49.67
CA LYS A 33 -0.39 52.81 48.36
C LYS A 33 -0.09 51.30 48.35
N PRO A 34 -0.96 50.45 48.92
CA PRO A 34 -0.69 49.00 49.05
C PRO A 34 -0.83 48.21 47.73
N LEU A 35 -1.17 48.84 46.60
CA LEU A 35 -1.57 48.16 45.36
C LEU A 35 -0.81 48.60 44.09
N ASP A 36 0.18 49.49 44.16
CA ASP A 36 0.98 49.87 42.97
C ASP A 36 1.84 48.70 42.45
N TRP A 37 2.30 47.81 43.33
CA TRP A 37 3.07 46.62 42.95
C TRP A 37 2.27 45.63 42.07
N VAL A 38 0.93 45.65 42.16
CA VAL A 38 0.04 44.81 41.36
C VAL A 38 -0.14 45.41 39.96
N LYS A 39 -0.18 46.75 39.86
CA LYS A 39 -0.33 47.47 38.59
C LYS A 39 0.94 47.38 37.72
N GLU A 40 2.13 47.37 38.34
CA GLU A 40 3.41 47.17 37.64
C GLU A 40 3.64 45.73 37.17
N ARG A 41 3.12 44.72 37.89
CA ARG A 41 3.33 43.30 37.53
C ARG A 41 2.31 42.73 36.54
N LEU A 42 1.10 43.29 36.48
CA LEU A 42 -0.02 42.72 35.71
C LEU A 42 -0.55 43.62 34.59
N GLY A 43 -0.04 44.85 34.44
CA GLY A 43 -0.32 45.67 33.25
C GLY A 43 0.41 45.13 32.01
N PRO A 44 -0.17 45.14 30.81
CA PRO A 44 0.53 44.80 29.58
C PRO A 44 1.50 45.94 29.21
N GLY A 45 2.63 46.00 29.90
CA GLY A 45 3.77 46.85 29.57
C GLY A 45 4.66 46.14 28.57
N VAL A 46 5.05 46.82 27.49
CA VAL A 46 6.06 46.36 26.55
C VAL A 46 7.37 46.17 27.34
N LYS A 47 7.86 44.93 27.45
CA LYS A 47 9.19 44.66 28.01
C LYS A 47 10.22 45.29 27.09
N GLU A 48 10.85 46.37 27.52
CA GLU A 48 12.08 46.83 26.90
C GLU A 48 13.11 45.69 26.99
N LEU A 49 13.68 45.32 25.84
CA LEU A 49 14.74 44.32 25.77
C LEU A 49 15.94 44.89 26.52
N GLN A 50 16.34 44.24 27.62
CA GLN A 50 17.56 44.60 28.35
C GLN A 50 18.75 44.55 27.39
N SER A 51 19.64 45.53 27.51
CA SER A 51 20.85 45.60 26.68
C SER A 51 21.74 44.38 26.94
N GLU A 52 22.50 43.94 25.92
CA GLU A 52 23.35 42.74 26.05
C GLU A 52 24.38 42.87 27.18
N GLU A 53 24.82 44.10 27.48
CA GLU A 53 25.74 44.41 28.57
C GLU A 53 25.10 44.22 29.96
N GLU A 54 23.84 44.60 30.14
CA GLU A 54 23.11 44.38 31.41
C GLU A 54 22.85 42.90 31.67
N ILE A 55 22.57 42.14 30.62
CA ILE A 55 22.40 40.68 30.72
C ILE A 55 23.73 40.02 31.10
N GLN A 56 24.85 40.47 30.53
CA GLN A 56 26.18 39.97 30.89
C GLN A 56 26.56 40.33 32.33
N ALA A 57 26.31 41.56 32.77
CA ALA A 57 26.56 41.99 34.14
C ALA A 57 25.69 41.23 35.15
N ALA A 58 24.41 40.97 34.82
CA ALA A 58 23.52 40.16 35.66
C ALA A 58 24.00 38.70 35.76
N LYS A 59 24.53 38.14 34.66
CA LYS A 59 25.11 36.79 34.65
C LYS A 59 26.41 36.71 35.45
N GLU A 60 27.28 37.71 35.35
CA GLU A 60 28.50 37.78 36.17
C GLU A 60 28.17 37.90 37.66
N LYS A 61 27.15 38.70 38.00
CA LYS A 61 26.66 38.83 39.37
C LYS A 61 26.07 37.52 39.90
N ALA A 62 25.25 36.83 39.10
CA ALA A 62 24.73 35.51 39.46
C ALA A 62 25.82 34.43 39.59
N LYS A 63 26.90 34.54 38.81
CA LYS A 63 28.10 33.69 38.92
C LYS A 63 28.88 33.97 40.21
N GLN A 64 29.00 35.24 40.62
CA GLN A 64 29.60 35.61 41.90
C GLN A 64 28.75 35.19 43.10
N GLU A 65 27.42 35.26 42.98
CA GLU A 65 26.46 34.86 44.02
C GLU A 65 26.22 33.33 44.07
N GLY A 66 26.78 32.56 43.12
CA GLY A 66 26.67 31.09 43.09
C GLY A 66 25.26 30.56 42.77
N THR A 67 24.38 31.41 42.26
CA THR A 67 22.98 31.08 41.91
C THR A 67 22.78 30.85 40.40
N GLY A 68 23.87 30.90 39.62
CA GLY A 68 23.87 30.62 38.19
C GLY A 68 23.43 29.19 37.85
N GLY A 69 22.73 29.03 36.73
CA GLY A 69 22.23 27.72 36.29
C GLY A 69 23.37 26.77 35.90
N LEU A 70 23.32 25.52 36.37
CA LEU A 70 24.31 24.45 36.12
C LEU A 70 24.68 24.20 34.64
N PHE A 71 23.89 24.71 33.70
CA PHE A 71 24.09 24.53 32.26
C PHE A 71 24.85 25.68 31.58
N GLU A 72 25.08 26.81 32.25
CA GLU A 72 25.87 27.94 31.71
C GLU A 72 27.38 27.85 32.04
N GLU A 73 27.79 26.93 32.91
CA GLU A 73 29.19 26.74 33.34
C GLU A 73 30.09 26.01 32.30
N VAL A 74 29.52 25.54 31.19
CA VAL A 74 30.28 24.86 30.15
C VAL A 74 30.81 25.88 29.15
N GLU A 75 32.03 26.36 29.36
CA GLU A 75 32.76 27.13 28.35
C GLU A 75 32.98 26.28 27.09
N ILE A 76 32.24 26.60 26.02
CA ILE A 76 32.51 26.03 24.70
C ILE A 76 33.77 26.72 24.18
N VAL A 77 34.91 26.05 24.34
CA VAL A 77 36.16 26.42 23.67
C VAL A 77 35.91 26.34 22.17
N THR A 78 35.67 27.48 21.54
CA THR A 78 35.59 27.59 20.09
C THR A 78 37.01 27.53 19.53
N PRO A 79 37.37 26.52 18.71
CA PRO A 79 38.70 26.48 18.13
C PRO A 79 38.84 27.63 17.13
N THR A 80 39.75 28.55 17.43
CA THR A 80 40.16 29.66 16.58
C THR A 80 40.57 29.11 15.22
N SER A 81 39.87 29.54 14.16
CA SER A 81 40.21 29.18 12.78
C SER A 81 41.52 29.88 12.40
N PRO A 82 42.59 29.17 12.02
CA PRO A 82 43.79 29.86 11.52
C PRO A 82 43.51 30.46 10.14
N LYS A 83 43.87 31.73 9.96
CA LYS A 83 43.83 32.46 8.68
C LYS A 83 44.64 31.71 7.61
N PRO A 84 44.26 31.76 6.32
CA PRO A 84 44.98 31.06 5.27
C PRO A 84 46.26 31.82 4.91
N SER A 85 47.40 31.39 5.44
CA SER A 85 48.71 31.71 4.87
C SER A 85 48.94 30.83 3.64
N LYS A 86 49.31 31.46 2.52
CA LYS A 86 49.73 30.75 1.30
C LYS A 86 50.96 29.88 1.61
N GLU A 87 50.78 28.56 1.65
CA GLU A 87 51.92 27.63 1.63
C GLU A 87 52.30 27.26 0.20
N LEU A 88 53.49 27.72 -0.19
CA LEU A 88 54.28 27.18 -1.29
C LEU A 88 54.64 25.72 -0.96
N LYS A 89 54.28 24.78 -1.84
CA LYS A 89 54.63 23.37 -1.70
C LYS A 89 56.13 23.17 -1.95
N LEU A 90 56.94 23.13 -0.89
CA LEU A 90 58.26 22.49 -0.96
C LEU A 90 58.13 21.00 -0.64
N PHE A 91 58.39 20.17 -1.65
CA PHE A 91 58.52 18.72 -1.50
C PHE A 91 59.83 18.38 -0.80
N GLY A 92 59.75 17.88 0.44
CA GLY A 92 60.86 17.27 1.16
C GLY A 92 60.32 16.24 2.14
N LYS A 93 60.80 14.99 2.05
CA LYS A 93 60.48 13.88 2.98
C LYS A 93 60.91 14.29 4.40
N ARG A 94 59.95 14.67 5.26
CA ARG A 94 60.17 14.81 6.71
C ARG A 94 60.04 13.43 7.36
N GLU A 95 61.08 13.00 8.05
CA GLU A 95 61.02 11.84 8.95
C GLU A 95 59.98 12.12 10.06
N THR A 96 59.02 11.20 10.22
CA THR A 96 57.92 11.36 11.17
C THR A 96 58.40 11.09 12.61
N PRO A 97 58.02 11.93 13.60
CA PRO A 97 58.30 11.64 15.02
C PRO A 97 57.66 10.30 15.42
N LYS A 98 58.33 9.49 16.25
CA LYS A 98 57.83 8.17 16.70
C LYS A 98 56.49 8.32 17.43
N THR A 99 55.40 8.11 16.70
CA THR A 99 54.01 8.17 17.20
C THR A 99 53.75 7.04 18.19
N LYS A 100 52.87 7.28 19.17
CA LYS A 100 52.39 6.22 20.08
C LYS A 100 51.87 5.03 19.24
N PRO A 101 52.08 3.78 19.66
CA PRO A 101 51.56 2.64 18.94
C PRO A 101 50.01 2.61 19.01
N ASP A 102 49.35 2.80 17.88
CA ASP A 102 47.88 2.91 17.76
C ASP A 102 47.09 1.65 18.16
N SER A 103 47.78 0.52 18.41
CA SER A 103 47.11 -0.75 18.68
C SER A 103 47.93 -1.70 19.54
N HIS A 104 47.24 -2.58 20.24
CA HIS A 104 47.82 -3.69 20.99
C HIS A 104 47.31 -5.03 20.47
N LYS A 105 48.21 -5.89 19.99
CA LYS A 105 47.89 -7.24 19.52
C LYS A 105 48.19 -8.27 20.61
N TYR A 106 47.22 -9.13 20.91
CA TYR A 106 47.37 -10.22 21.87
C TYR A 106 46.74 -11.51 21.33
N SER A 107 47.28 -12.67 21.72
CA SER A 107 46.79 -13.96 21.22
C SER A 107 46.77 -15.04 22.30
N THR A 108 45.81 -15.95 22.23
CA THR A 108 45.77 -17.12 23.09
C THR A 108 46.79 -18.17 22.65
N ALA A 109 47.18 -19.05 23.57
CA ALA A 109 47.75 -20.34 23.18
C ALA A 109 46.70 -21.21 22.46
N ASN A 110 47.16 -22.27 21.79
CA ASN A 110 46.30 -23.14 20.99
C ASN A 110 45.19 -23.79 21.85
N PHE A 111 43.97 -23.79 21.33
CA PHE A 111 42.84 -24.58 21.80
C PHE A 111 42.72 -25.86 20.99
N LYS A 112 42.33 -26.97 21.62
CA LYS A 112 41.92 -28.21 20.92
C LYS A 112 40.48 -28.08 20.41
N ILE A 113 40.24 -27.06 19.60
CA ILE A 113 38.93 -26.69 19.04
C ILE A 113 39.13 -26.33 17.57
N SER A 114 38.12 -26.64 16.75
CA SER A 114 38.10 -26.20 15.35
C SER A 114 38.09 -24.68 15.24
N HIS A 115 38.94 -24.15 14.37
CA HIS A 115 39.00 -22.73 14.03
C HIS A 115 37.60 -22.15 13.72
N ARG A 116 36.72 -22.90 13.05
CA ARG A 116 35.35 -22.46 12.74
C ARG A 116 34.50 -22.19 14.00
N LYS A 117 34.57 -23.09 14.99
CA LYS A 117 33.82 -22.97 16.25
C LYS A 117 34.39 -21.84 17.11
N LEU A 118 35.72 -21.71 17.17
CA LEU A 118 36.37 -20.62 17.91
C LEU A 118 36.11 -19.25 17.25
N ASN A 119 36.00 -19.21 15.92
CA ASN A 119 35.71 -17.98 15.18
C ASN A 119 34.30 -17.42 15.45
N MET A 120 33.34 -18.26 15.86
CA MET A 120 32.02 -17.79 16.30
C MET A 120 32.13 -16.88 17.53
N LEU A 121 32.99 -17.25 18.49
CA LEU A 121 33.28 -16.40 19.66
C LEU A 121 34.07 -15.15 19.26
N GLY A 122 35.02 -15.28 18.33
CA GLY A 122 35.75 -14.13 17.76
C GLY A 122 34.81 -13.08 17.13
N ARG A 123 33.85 -13.52 16.31
CA ARG A 123 32.82 -12.64 15.73
C ARG A 123 31.95 -11.99 16.80
N GLN A 124 31.65 -12.70 17.89
CA GLN A 124 30.80 -12.18 18.96
C GLN A 124 31.46 -11.05 19.76
N ILE A 125 32.80 -11.03 19.85
CA ILE A 125 33.55 -9.98 20.58
C ILE A 125 34.08 -8.87 19.66
N SER A 126 34.25 -9.13 18.36
CA SER A 126 34.75 -8.15 17.40
C SER A 126 33.86 -6.90 17.33
N GLY A 127 34.47 -5.73 17.37
CA GLY A 127 33.80 -4.41 17.31
C GLY A 127 33.18 -3.94 18.62
N LYS A 128 33.28 -4.71 19.71
CA LYS A 128 32.70 -4.37 21.02
C LYS A 128 33.74 -3.69 21.94
N PRO A 129 33.31 -2.81 22.86
CA PRO A 129 34.17 -2.33 23.94
C PRO A 129 34.78 -3.49 24.72
N ILE A 130 36.03 -3.32 25.17
CA ILE A 130 36.79 -4.41 25.79
C ILE A 130 36.08 -4.99 27.03
N ASP A 131 35.52 -4.14 27.89
CA ASP A 131 34.83 -4.59 29.10
C ASP A 131 33.53 -5.34 28.78
N TYR A 132 32.80 -4.88 27.76
CA TYR A 132 31.60 -5.58 27.30
C TYR A 132 31.95 -6.93 26.65
N ALA A 133 33.08 -7.04 25.95
CA ALA A 133 33.55 -8.32 25.42
C ALA A 133 33.94 -9.30 26.54
N ILE A 134 34.57 -8.82 27.62
CA ILE A 134 34.88 -9.62 28.82
C ILE A 134 33.58 -10.11 29.46
N LEU A 135 32.61 -9.22 29.70
CA LEU A 135 31.29 -9.55 30.25
C LEU A 135 30.55 -10.57 29.35
N GLN A 136 30.59 -10.39 28.04
CA GLN A 136 29.98 -11.33 27.10
C GLN A 136 30.60 -12.73 27.19
N MET A 137 31.91 -12.84 27.41
CA MET A 137 32.59 -14.13 27.60
C MET A 137 32.32 -14.72 28.98
N GLN A 138 32.13 -13.90 30.01
CA GLN A 138 31.74 -14.36 31.35
C GLN A 138 30.41 -15.12 31.34
N PHE A 139 29.41 -14.61 30.62
CA PHE A 139 28.08 -15.23 30.52
C PHE A 139 27.94 -16.22 29.35
N SER A 140 29.01 -16.49 28.60
CA SER A 140 28.95 -17.46 27.50
C SER A 140 29.16 -18.88 28.01
N GLU A 141 28.21 -19.78 27.73
CA GLU A 141 28.25 -21.20 28.09
C GLU A 141 29.33 -22.02 27.36
N LYS A 142 29.96 -21.45 26.31
CA LYS A 142 30.91 -22.20 25.49
C LYS A 142 32.19 -22.46 26.28
N ARG A 143 32.66 -23.70 26.37
CA ARG A 143 33.90 -24.08 27.11
C ARG A 143 35.11 -23.16 26.88
N ALA A 144 35.28 -22.60 25.68
CA ALA A 144 36.40 -21.71 25.35
C ALA A 144 36.27 -20.29 25.94
N SER A 145 35.07 -19.87 26.33
CA SER A 145 34.74 -18.51 26.78
C SER A 145 35.58 -18.09 27.99
N LYS A 146 35.67 -18.94 29.02
CA LYS A 146 36.43 -18.67 30.26
C LYS A 146 37.90 -18.33 29.99
N ARG A 147 38.54 -19.01 29.03
CA ARG A 147 39.94 -18.76 28.65
C ARG A 147 40.08 -17.50 27.79
N ILE A 148 39.10 -17.20 26.94
CA ILE A 148 39.07 -15.98 26.14
C ILE A 148 38.84 -14.76 27.05
N MET A 149 37.95 -14.87 28.04
CA MET A 149 37.70 -13.84 29.06
C MET A 149 38.99 -13.43 29.77
N ASN A 150 39.74 -14.41 30.30
CA ASN A 150 41.02 -14.14 30.96
C ASN A 150 42.04 -13.52 29.99
N MET A 151 42.08 -13.98 28.73
CA MET A 151 42.96 -13.41 27.72
C MET A 151 42.61 -11.95 27.40
N LEU A 152 41.33 -11.60 27.30
CA LEU A 152 40.89 -10.22 27.05
C LEU A 152 41.24 -9.30 28.22
N ALA A 153 41.09 -9.76 29.47
CA ALA A 153 41.52 -9.02 30.65
C ALA A 153 43.04 -8.75 30.62
N THR A 154 43.86 -9.76 30.33
CA THR A 154 45.31 -9.58 30.19
C THR A 154 45.66 -8.64 29.03
N ALA A 155 44.97 -8.76 27.90
CA ALA A 155 45.19 -7.91 26.73
C ALA A 155 44.86 -6.43 27.02
N ARG A 156 43.78 -6.18 27.77
CA ARG A 156 43.39 -4.84 28.24
C ARG A 156 44.48 -4.24 29.12
N ASP A 157 44.93 -4.99 30.13
CA ASP A 157 45.97 -4.53 31.06
C ASP A 157 47.30 -4.26 30.33
N HIS A 158 47.65 -5.09 29.34
CA HIS A 158 48.84 -4.88 28.52
C HIS A 158 48.73 -3.67 27.60
N ALA A 159 47.55 -3.42 27.02
CA ALA A 159 47.28 -2.24 26.21
C ALA A 159 47.41 -0.95 27.02
N ALA A 160 46.85 -0.93 28.24
CA ALA A 160 46.96 0.22 29.14
C ALA A 160 48.40 0.42 29.65
N ARG A 161 49.04 -0.61 30.21
CA ARG A 161 50.35 -0.48 30.86
C ARG A 161 51.51 -0.29 29.88
N TYR A 162 51.58 -1.11 28.82
CA TYR A 162 52.74 -1.11 27.92
C TYR A 162 52.57 -0.21 26.70
N LYS A 163 51.34 -0.06 26.20
CA LYS A 163 51.05 0.75 25.00
C LYS A 163 50.48 2.12 25.32
N ARG A 164 50.19 2.41 26.60
CA ARG A 164 49.63 3.68 27.08
C ARG A 164 48.35 4.09 26.33
N LEU A 165 47.53 3.10 25.99
CA LEU A 165 46.20 3.30 25.40
C LEU A 165 45.17 3.53 26.51
N GLU A 166 44.17 4.36 26.26
CA GLU A 166 43.12 4.66 27.24
C GLU A 166 42.15 3.49 27.43
N GLU A 167 42.11 2.92 28.63
CA GLU A 167 41.30 1.73 28.97
C GLU A 167 39.81 1.92 28.67
N SER A 168 39.26 3.09 29.00
CA SER A 168 37.85 3.44 28.79
C SER A 168 37.42 3.51 27.32
N LYS A 169 38.38 3.71 26.40
CA LYS A 169 38.14 3.79 24.95
C LYS A 169 38.59 2.53 24.21
N LEU A 170 39.10 1.51 24.89
CA LEU A 170 39.56 0.29 24.24
C LEU A 170 38.40 -0.49 23.63
N VAL A 171 38.53 -0.77 22.34
CA VAL A 171 37.61 -1.61 21.57
C VAL A 171 38.39 -2.74 20.95
N VAL A 172 37.76 -3.92 20.90
CA VAL A 172 38.23 -5.07 20.12
C VAL A 172 38.07 -4.72 18.64
N ALA A 173 39.06 -4.06 18.03
CA ALA A 173 38.98 -3.61 16.65
C ALA A 173 38.84 -4.79 15.68
N GLU A 174 39.65 -5.83 15.91
CA GLU A 174 39.67 -7.03 15.11
C GLU A 174 39.84 -8.27 16.00
N ALA A 175 39.13 -9.34 15.67
CA ALA A 175 39.33 -10.65 16.28
C ALA A 175 39.27 -11.72 15.21
N TRP A 176 40.32 -12.54 15.11
CA TRP A 176 40.37 -13.62 14.13
C TRP A 176 41.02 -14.88 14.71
N VAL A 177 40.78 -16.01 14.05
CA VAL A 177 41.27 -17.32 14.47
C VAL A 177 42.18 -17.92 13.41
N THR A 178 43.37 -18.34 13.83
CA THR A 178 44.32 -19.06 12.98
C THR A 178 44.34 -20.54 13.35
N LYS A 179 44.63 -21.39 12.35
CA LYS A 179 44.80 -22.83 12.58
C LYS A 179 46.10 -23.05 13.37
N GLY A 180 46.05 -23.91 14.37
CA GLY A 180 47.22 -24.35 15.12
C GLY A 180 47.98 -25.46 14.37
N PRO A 181 49.01 -26.04 14.99
CA PRO A 181 49.75 -27.17 14.44
C PRO A 181 48.81 -28.29 13.98
N ARG A 182 49.11 -28.87 12.81
CA ARG A 182 48.31 -29.98 12.26
C ARG A 182 48.51 -31.22 13.12
N THR A 183 47.44 -31.74 13.70
CA THR A 183 47.44 -33.04 14.36
C THR A 183 47.43 -34.17 13.33
N PRO A 184 48.03 -35.33 13.62
CA PRO A 184 47.94 -36.50 12.75
C PRO A 184 46.48 -36.90 12.51
N THR A 185 46.18 -37.29 11.28
CA THR A 185 44.90 -37.84 10.84
C THR A 185 44.72 -39.26 11.38
N ARG A 186 43.50 -39.61 11.84
CA ARG A 186 43.15 -40.97 12.27
C ARG A 186 42.12 -41.57 11.31
N ILE A 187 42.23 -42.86 11.01
CA ILE A 187 41.24 -43.58 10.21
C ILE A 187 40.01 -43.86 11.08
N GLU A 188 38.82 -43.57 10.55
CA GLU A 188 37.53 -43.84 11.16
C GLU A 188 36.82 -44.92 10.32
N PRO A 189 36.91 -46.21 10.69
CA PRO A 189 36.25 -47.27 9.93
C PRO A 189 34.72 -47.09 9.95
N ARG A 190 34.08 -47.33 8.81
CA ARG A 190 32.62 -47.25 8.61
C ARG A 190 32.11 -48.55 7.99
N GLY A 191 30.79 -48.71 7.93
CA GLY A 191 30.17 -49.89 7.33
C GLY A 191 30.54 -50.07 5.85
N ARG A 192 30.41 -51.31 5.36
CA ARG A 192 30.62 -51.69 3.94
C ARG A 192 32.03 -51.38 3.41
N GLY A 193 33.07 -51.54 4.23
CA GLY A 193 34.46 -51.33 3.82
C GLY A 193 34.85 -49.86 3.58
N HIS A 194 33.96 -48.91 3.83
CA HIS A 194 34.29 -47.49 3.78
C HIS A 194 35.08 -47.07 5.02
N TYR A 195 35.95 -46.08 4.88
CA TYR A 195 36.58 -45.40 6.00
C TYR A 195 36.59 -43.88 5.79
N GLY A 196 36.40 -43.14 6.87
CA GLY A 196 36.58 -41.70 6.91
C GLY A 196 37.95 -41.33 7.51
N THR A 197 38.34 -40.06 7.36
CA THR A 197 39.52 -39.51 8.04
C THR A 197 39.10 -38.53 9.13
N ARG A 198 39.40 -38.85 10.39
CA ARG A 198 39.13 -38.00 11.54
C ARG A 198 40.35 -37.15 11.89
N THR A 199 40.13 -35.84 12.06
CA THR A 199 41.17 -34.88 12.48
C THR A 199 40.77 -34.16 13.76
N HIS A 200 41.75 -33.87 14.63
CA HIS A 200 41.53 -33.12 15.87
C HIS A 200 42.12 -31.71 15.77
N PRO A 201 41.40 -30.75 15.17
CA PRO A 201 41.97 -29.44 14.88
C PRO A 201 42.36 -28.69 16.16
N ALA A 202 43.52 -28.04 16.10
CA ALA A 202 43.91 -27.00 17.04
C ALA A 202 43.74 -25.61 16.40
N SER A 203 43.43 -24.59 17.20
CA SER A 203 43.32 -23.20 16.72
C SER A 203 43.63 -22.17 17.81
N LYS A 204 44.10 -20.98 17.44
CA LYS A 204 44.35 -19.86 18.37
C LYS A 204 43.61 -18.61 17.92
N LEU A 205 43.08 -17.86 18.90
CA LEU A 205 42.37 -16.61 18.67
C LEU A 205 43.31 -15.44 18.94
N THR A 206 43.34 -14.48 18.02
CA THR A 206 44.14 -13.26 18.10
C THR A 206 43.22 -12.06 18.06
N VAL A 207 43.49 -11.09 18.92
CA VAL A 207 42.71 -9.85 19.05
C VAL A 207 43.65 -8.66 18.89
N VAL A 208 43.17 -7.61 18.24
CA VAL A 208 43.80 -6.30 18.20
C VAL A 208 42.90 -5.30 18.90
N LEU A 209 43.42 -4.68 19.95
CA LEU A 209 42.78 -3.60 20.69
C LEU A 209 43.24 -2.26 20.12
N LYS A 210 42.29 -1.35 19.91
CA LYS A 210 42.54 0.04 19.50
C LYS A 210 41.65 0.96 20.32
N GLU A 211 42.02 2.23 20.42
CA GLU A 211 41.12 3.26 20.90
C GLU A 211 40.01 3.46 19.86
N GLY A 212 38.80 3.11 20.25
CA GLY A 212 37.60 3.25 19.45
C GLY A 212 36.83 4.52 19.77
N LYS A 213 35.98 4.93 18.84
CA LYS A 213 35.00 6.00 19.09
C LYS A 213 33.99 5.53 20.13
N THR A 214 33.62 6.40 21.06
CA THR A 214 32.54 6.14 22.02
C THR A 214 31.22 5.86 21.30
N LEU A 215 30.31 5.12 21.93
CA LEU A 215 29.04 4.70 21.32
C LEU A 215 28.19 5.92 20.88
N GLU A 216 28.27 7.03 21.62
CA GLU A 216 27.65 8.30 21.28
C GLU A 216 28.25 8.94 20.02
N GLN A 217 29.58 8.94 19.91
CA GLN A 217 30.27 9.44 18.72
C GLN A 217 29.94 8.60 17.48
N GLN A 218 29.83 7.27 17.64
CA GLN A 218 29.40 6.39 16.55
C GLN A 218 27.94 6.67 16.14
N LYS A 219 27.03 6.86 17.09
CA LYS A 219 25.64 7.26 16.82
C LYS A 219 25.57 8.62 16.14
N ALA A 220 26.38 9.59 16.56
CA ALA A 220 26.45 10.92 15.98
C ALA A 220 26.99 10.89 14.54
N ASP A 221 28.06 10.14 14.28
CA ASP A 221 28.60 9.92 12.94
C ASP A 221 27.59 9.21 12.03
N ALA A 222 26.88 8.19 12.56
CA ALA A 222 25.82 7.49 11.84
C ALA A 222 24.65 8.42 11.55
N ARG A 223 24.25 9.27 12.49
CA ARG A 223 23.22 10.32 12.30
C ARG A 223 23.68 11.32 11.26
N LYS A 224 24.93 11.77 11.28
CA LYS A 224 25.51 12.69 10.29
C LYS A 224 25.56 12.06 8.90
N ARG A 225 25.93 10.78 8.78
CA ARG A 225 25.86 10.02 7.52
C ARG A 225 24.43 9.84 7.04
N LYS A 226 23.49 9.52 7.94
CA LYS A 226 22.06 9.43 7.62
C LYS A 226 21.52 10.77 7.15
N LEU A 227 21.82 11.88 7.84
CA LEU A 227 21.44 13.23 7.43
C LEU A 227 22.03 13.61 6.07
N LYS A 228 23.29 13.24 5.78
CA LYS A 228 23.88 13.41 4.43
C LYS A 228 23.18 12.55 3.36
N LYS A 229 22.54 11.44 3.74
CA LYS A 229 21.82 10.52 2.84
C LYS A 229 20.33 10.86 2.73
N ILE A 230 19.75 11.47 3.76
CA ILE A 230 18.41 12.06 3.77
C ILE A 230 18.52 13.35 2.94
N VAL A 231 18.46 13.15 1.63
CA VAL A 231 18.02 14.19 0.71
C VAL A 231 16.53 14.35 0.98
N SER A 232 16.06 15.56 1.27
CA SER A 232 14.63 15.84 1.36
C SER A 232 13.97 15.33 0.08
N ALA A 233 12.88 14.58 0.20
CA ALA A 233 12.18 13.99 -0.94
C ALA A 233 11.62 15.05 -1.95
N ALA A 234 11.76 16.34 -1.64
CA ALA A 234 11.25 17.47 -2.41
C ALA A 234 12.33 18.25 -3.20
N LEU A 235 13.63 17.94 -3.06
CA LEU A 235 14.68 18.62 -3.85
C LEU A 235 15.55 17.59 -4.58
N VAL A 236 15.02 17.05 -5.68
CA VAL A 236 15.86 16.37 -6.67
C VAL A 236 16.82 17.42 -7.23
N ARG A 237 18.12 17.12 -7.29
CA ARG A 237 19.07 17.93 -8.06
C ARG A 237 18.60 17.99 -9.51
N GLU A 238 18.00 19.10 -9.93
CA GLU A 238 17.60 19.36 -11.32
C GLU A 238 18.83 19.45 -12.24
N ASP A 239 20.00 19.82 -11.69
CA ASP A 239 21.27 19.82 -12.41
C ASP A 239 21.92 18.43 -12.50
N ARG A 240 21.24 17.51 -13.18
CA ARG A 240 21.92 16.36 -13.80
C ARG A 240 22.10 16.67 -15.28
N PRO A 241 23.33 16.73 -15.81
CA PRO A 241 23.53 16.99 -17.23
C PRO A 241 22.84 15.90 -18.06
N ILE A 242 21.87 16.30 -18.88
CA ILE A 242 21.12 15.40 -19.77
C ILE A 242 22.09 14.88 -20.83
N ARG A 243 22.33 13.57 -20.82
CA ARG A 243 23.13 12.91 -21.85
C ARG A 243 22.19 12.47 -22.97
N ASN A 244 22.36 13.05 -24.16
CA ASN A 244 21.71 12.67 -25.42
C ASN A 244 20.17 12.92 -25.47
N PRO A 245 19.70 14.18 -25.57
CA PRO A 245 18.26 14.48 -25.68
C PRO A 245 17.71 14.08 -27.05
N SER A 246 16.52 13.46 -27.08
CA SER A 246 15.83 13.07 -28.31
C SER A 246 15.19 14.29 -29.03
N PRO A 247 15.01 14.24 -30.37
CA PRO A 247 14.42 15.35 -31.15
C PRO A 247 12.95 15.67 -30.80
N THR A 248 12.29 14.80 -30.04
CA THR A 248 10.86 14.88 -29.69
C THR A 248 10.54 15.84 -28.55
N TRP A 249 11.55 16.45 -27.90
CA TRP A 249 11.31 17.35 -26.77
C TRP A 249 10.85 18.77 -27.17
N ALA A 250 10.90 19.11 -28.46
CA ALA A 250 10.56 20.44 -28.98
C ALA A 250 9.07 20.66 -29.31
N SER A 251 8.19 19.66 -29.19
CA SER A 251 6.82 19.73 -29.74
C SER A 251 5.68 19.60 -28.71
N VAL A 252 5.90 19.89 -27.43
CA VAL A 252 4.85 19.76 -26.39
C VAL A 252 4.13 21.09 -26.05
N PHE A 253 4.56 22.22 -26.62
CA PHE A 253 3.96 23.53 -26.33
C PHE A 253 3.19 24.11 -27.53
N ALA A 254 2.13 23.43 -27.99
CA ALA A 254 1.03 24.04 -28.76
C ALA A 254 -0.04 22.99 -29.10
N ALA A 255 -0.87 22.60 -28.14
CA ALA A 255 -2.21 22.10 -28.47
C ALA A 255 -3.11 23.35 -28.58
N SER A 256 -3.51 23.73 -29.79
CA SER A 256 -4.56 24.72 -30.04
C SER A 256 -5.81 24.28 -29.27
N GLN A 257 -6.28 25.09 -28.32
CA GLN A 257 -7.46 24.78 -27.50
C GLN A 257 -8.73 24.85 -28.36
N SER A 258 -9.18 23.72 -28.88
CA SER A 258 -10.38 23.64 -29.72
C SER A 258 -11.70 23.68 -28.93
N PHE A 259 -11.65 23.56 -27.60
CA PHE A 259 -12.82 23.49 -26.72
C PHE A 259 -12.64 24.34 -25.47
N GLU A 260 -13.76 24.81 -24.94
CA GLU A 260 -13.90 25.38 -23.59
C GLU A 260 -15.02 24.65 -22.83
N ASN A 261 -14.95 24.63 -21.51
CA ASN A 261 -15.95 24.00 -20.66
C ASN A 261 -16.86 25.06 -20.03
N GLU A 262 -18.11 25.13 -20.46
CA GLU A 262 -19.10 26.08 -19.94
C GLU A 262 -19.53 25.72 -18.51
N ALA A 263 -19.63 24.43 -18.22
CA ALA A 263 -19.90 23.96 -16.87
C ALA A 263 -19.37 22.54 -16.67
N ILE A 264 -18.78 22.30 -15.50
CA ILE A 264 -18.48 20.95 -15.03
C ILE A 264 -19.25 20.71 -13.74
N VAL A 265 -20.14 19.71 -13.75
CA VAL A 265 -20.91 19.28 -12.58
C VAL A 265 -20.54 17.85 -12.24
N ARG A 266 -19.80 17.66 -11.15
CA ARG A 266 -19.48 16.35 -10.60
C ARG A 266 -20.46 15.99 -9.49
N SER A 267 -21.18 14.89 -9.62
CA SER A 267 -22.05 14.32 -8.60
C SER A 267 -21.43 13.02 -8.10
N VAL A 268 -21.15 12.95 -6.81
CA VAL A 268 -20.60 11.77 -6.14
C VAL A 268 -21.67 11.20 -5.22
N GLU A 269 -22.03 9.94 -5.41
CA GLU A 269 -22.95 9.21 -4.55
C GLU A 269 -22.15 8.23 -3.70
N LEU A 270 -22.13 8.51 -2.40
CA LEU A 270 -21.36 7.76 -1.42
C LEU A 270 -22.06 6.44 -1.07
N GLY A 271 -21.38 5.33 -1.30
CA GLY A 271 -21.80 4.01 -0.85
C GLY A 271 -20.95 3.50 0.32
N GLY A 272 -20.96 2.16 0.49
CA GLY A 272 -19.97 1.43 1.26
C GLY A 272 -18.72 1.28 0.41
N SER A 273 -18.36 0.05 0.03
CA SER A 273 -17.13 -0.27 -0.72
C SER A 273 -17.04 0.37 -2.12
N ILE A 274 -18.17 0.86 -2.64
CA ILE A 274 -18.33 1.44 -3.96
C ILE A 274 -18.81 2.88 -3.84
N VAL A 275 -18.23 3.77 -4.65
CA VAL A 275 -18.69 5.15 -4.83
C VAL A 275 -19.00 5.39 -6.29
N HIS A 276 -20.19 5.89 -6.59
CA HIS A 276 -20.60 6.23 -7.96
C HIS A 276 -20.30 7.71 -8.22
N VAL A 277 -19.46 7.98 -9.23
CA VAL A 277 -19.08 9.33 -9.63
C VAL A 277 -19.61 9.61 -11.02
N THR A 278 -20.45 10.62 -11.14
CA THR A 278 -20.98 11.09 -12.43
C THR A 278 -20.51 12.51 -12.67
N THR A 279 -19.68 12.71 -13.70
CA THR A 279 -19.16 14.03 -14.08
C THR A 279 -19.77 14.46 -15.40
N THR A 280 -20.57 15.52 -15.37
CA THR A 280 -21.17 16.13 -16.56
C THR A 280 -20.32 17.30 -17.01
N TYR A 281 -19.83 17.25 -18.25
CA TYR A 281 -19.10 18.32 -18.94
C TYR A 281 -20.05 18.96 -19.97
N ALA A 282 -20.38 20.24 -19.78
CA ALA A 282 -20.98 21.07 -20.81
C ALA A 282 -19.84 21.66 -21.66
N VAL A 283 -19.55 20.99 -22.78
CA VAL A 283 -18.42 21.30 -23.65
C VAL A 283 -18.88 22.23 -24.77
N LYS A 284 -18.20 23.34 -24.97
CA LYS A 284 -18.43 24.28 -26.08
C LYS A 284 -17.26 24.25 -27.05
N ALA A 285 -17.54 24.11 -28.34
CA ALA A 285 -16.51 24.12 -29.38
C ALA A 285 -16.09 25.56 -29.71
N LEU A 286 -14.77 25.83 -29.72
CA LEU A 286 -14.21 27.11 -30.17
C LEU A 286 -13.95 27.06 -31.68
N ASP A 287 -13.36 25.95 -32.15
CA ASP A 287 -13.09 25.70 -33.57
C ASP A 287 -14.10 24.69 -34.15
N GLY A 288 -14.57 24.95 -35.37
CA GLY A 288 -15.46 24.03 -36.08
C GLY A 288 -14.76 22.75 -36.54
N GLY A 289 -15.44 21.60 -36.43
CA GLY A 289 -14.98 20.34 -37.01
C GLY A 289 -14.22 19.40 -36.06
N SER A 290 -14.03 19.80 -34.80
CA SER A 290 -13.38 18.96 -33.79
C SER A 290 -14.28 17.78 -33.37
N LYS A 291 -13.77 16.55 -33.52
CA LYS A 291 -14.49 15.30 -33.23
C LYS A 291 -14.07 14.63 -31.91
N THR A 292 -12.90 14.95 -31.38
CA THR A 292 -12.33 14.29 -30.21
C THR A 292 -12.22 15.26 -29.04
N TYR A 293 -12.85 14.92 -27.92
CA TYR A 293 -12.77 15.68 -26.67
C TYR A 293 -11.90 14.92 -25.66
N THR A 294 -10.96 15.60 -25.00
CA THR A 294 -10.03 14.96 -24.05
C THR A 294 -10.45 15.26 -22.61
N ILE A 295 -10.72 14.21 -21.82
CA ILE A 295 -10.97 14.28 -20.37
C ILE A 295 -9.67 14.02 -19.62
N ALA A 296 -9.41 14.76 -18.54
CA ALA A 296 -8.32 14.48 -17.62
C ALA A 296 -8.86 13.89 -16.30
N LEU A 297 -8.37 12.71 -15.93
CA LEU A 297 -8.66 12.10 -14.63
C LEU A 297 -7.44 12.20 -13.73
N GLY A 298 -7.64 12.58 -12.47
CA GLY A 298 -6.55 12.52 -11.48
C GLY A 298 -6.00 11.10 -11.36
N ARG A 299 -4.71 10.97 -11.05
CA ARG A 299 -4.08 9.65 -10.88
C ARG A 299 -4.82 8.80 -9.84
N ASP A 300 -5.07 9.35 -8.67
CA ASP A 300 -5.79 8.65 -7.59
C ASP A 300 -7.22 8.25 -8.02
N GLU A 301 -7.90 9.12 -8.78
CA GLU A 301 -9.24 8.85 -9.31
C GLU A 301 -9.22 7.70 -10.33
N ARG A 302 -8.22 7.67 -11.22
CA ARG A 302 -8.07 6.62 -12.24
C ARG A 302 -7.64 5.28 -11.64
N GLU A 303 -6.74 5.28 -10.65
CA GLU A 303 -6.24 4.07 -10.00
C GLU A 303 -7.35 3.33 -9.23
N HIS A 304 -8.29 4.07 -8.63
CA HIS A 304 -9.43 3.49 -7.91
C HIS A 304 -10.70 3.33 -8.77
N SER A 305 -10.67 3.74 -10.05
CA SER A 305 -11.81 3.57 -10.96
C SER A 305 -11.83 2.16 -11.54
N SER A 306 -12.80 1.36 -11.10
CA SER A 306 -13.10 0.03 -11.64
C SER A 306 -13.81 0.09 -12.99
N TRP A 307 -14.73 1.03 -13.17
CA TRP A 307 -15.52 1.18 -14.40
C TRP A 307 -15.45 2.63 -14.90
N LEU A 308 -15.36 2.81 -16.21
CA LEU A 308 -15.36 4.10 -16.88
C LEU A 308 -16.21 4.04 -18.15
N GLU A 309 -17.20 4.91 -18.25
CA GLU A 309 -18.11 4.98 -19.40
C GLU A 309 -18.45 6.44 -19.69
N ALA A 310 -18.37 6.84 -20.97
CA ALA A 310 -18.77 8.18 -21.40
C ALA A 310 -20.00 8.08 -22.30
N LYS A 311 -20.99 8.95 -22.08
CA LYS A 311 -22.21 9.02 -22.88
C LYS A 311 -22.64 10.46 -23.10
N VAL A 312 -23.39 10.72 -24.17
CA VAL A 312 -24.09 12.00 -24.31
C VAL A 312 -25.28 12.00 -23.36
N LYS A 313 -25.55 13.13 -22.69
CA LYS A 313 -26.69 13.25 -21.78
C LYS A 313 -28.00 12.90 -22.51
N GLY A 314 -28.72 11.89 -22.04
CA GLY A 314 -29.96 11.37 -22.64
C GLY A 314 -29.76 10.22 -23.64
N SER A 315 -28.52 9.91 -24.02
CA SER A 315 -28.16 8.73 -24.81
C SER A 315 -27.93 7.52 -23.90
N ILE A 316 -28.38 6.34 -24.34
CA ILE A 316 -28.08 5.05 -23.69
C ILE A 316 -26.77 4.46 -24.24
N THR A 317 -26.39 4.79 -25.47
CA THR A 317 -25.20 4.20 -26.10
C THR A 317 -23.91 4.85 -25.56
N PRO A 318 -22.94 4.03 -25.12
CA PRO A 318 -21.65 4.52 -24.67
C PRO A 318 -20.80 4.99 -25.87
N LEU A 319 -19.97 5.99 -25.64
CA LEU A 319 -19.00 6.52 -26.59
C LEU A 319 -17.66 5.78 -26.49
N PRO A 320 -16.93 5.62 -27.60
CA PRO A 320 -15.59 5.03 -27.57
C PRO A 320 -14.64 5.89 -26.72
N LEU A 321 -14.00 5.24 -25.75
CA LEU A 321 -12.98 5.82 -24.89
C LEU A 321 -11.62 5.26 -25.28
N LYS A 322 -10.63 6.14 -25.49
CA LYS A 322 -9.25 5.76 -25.71
C LYS A 322 -8.34 6.43 -24.68
N GLU A 323 -7.70 5.62 -23.84
CA GLU A 323 -6.71 6.10 -22.88
C GLU A 323 -5.39 6.41 -23.58
N ARG A 324 -4.85 7.62 -23.39
CA ARG A 324 -3.51 7.98 -23.88
C ARG A 324 -2.45 7.34 -22.99
N SER A 325 -1.36 6.87 -23.58
CA SER A 325 -0.24 6.28 -22.83
C SER A 325 0.25 7.23 -21.74
N SER A 326 0.04 6.86 -20.48
CA SER A 326 0.44 7.66 -19.32
C SER A 326 1.95 7.64 -19.15
N GLN A 327 2.58 8.81 -19.10
CA GLN A 327 3.99 8.91 -18.69
C GLN A 327 4.05 8.71 -17.16
N PRO A 328 5.01 7.93 -16.61
CA PRO A 328 5.01 7.51 -15.20
C PRO A 328 5.05 8.64 -14.15
N ASN A 329 5.38 9.88 -14.56
CA ASN A 329 5.45 11.05 -13.69
C ASN A 329 4.23 11.96 -13.75
N ASN A 330 3.23 11.69 -14.60
CA ASN A 330 2.10 12.59 -14.73
C ASN A 330 1.10 12.40 -13.56
N LYS A 331 0.55 13.51 -13.04
CA LYS A 331 -0.42 13.48 -11.92
C LYS A 331 -1.85 13.15 -12.37
N TYR A 332 -2.06 13.02 -13.68
CA TYR A 332 -3.35 12.75 -14.30
C TYR A 332 -3.17 11.88 -15.53
N THR A 333 -4.24 11.19 -15.93
CA THR A 333 -4.33 10.41 -17.16
C THR A 333 -5.34 11.07 -18.10
N LEU A 334 -5.04 11.04 -19.40
CA LEU A 334 -5.88 11.64 -20.43
C LEU A 334 -6.68 10.56 -21.16
N LEU A 335 -7.99 10.80 -21.30
CA LEU A 335 -8.94 9.95 -22.01
C LEU A 335 -9.51 10.73 -23.20
N ASP A 336 -9.34 10.21 -24.41
CA ASP A 336 -9.96 10.77 -25.60
C ASP A 336 -11.34 10.12 -25.81
N VAL A 337 -12.37 10.97 -25.88
CA VAL A 337 -13.75 10.62 -26.19
C VAL A 337 -14.03 11.01 -27.64
N THR A 338 -14.42 10.05 -28.47
CA THR A 338 -14.84 10.35 -29.85
C THR A 338 -16.32 10.71 -29.89
N LEU A 339 -16.63 11.92 -30.32
CA LEU A 339 -18.01 12.40 -30.47
C LEU A 339 -18.69 11.74 -31.68
N PRO A 340 -20.02 11.48 -31.62
CA PRO A 340 -20.74 10.85 -32.71
C PRO A 340 -20.82 11.76 -33.95
N LYS A 341 -20.94 13.08 -33.73
CA LYS A 341 -20.98 14.10 -34.78
C LYS A 341 -19.98 15.20 -34.42
N ALA A 342 -19.27 15.73 -35.42
CA ALA A 342 -18.38 16.86 -35.22
C ALA A 342 -19.19 18.11 -34.84
N LEU A 343 -18.70 18.88 -33.87
CA LEU A 343 -19.38 20.07 -33.40
C LEU A 343 -19.00 21.28 -34.27
N PRO A 344 -19.98 22.11 -34.70
CA PRO A 344 -19.73 23.42 -35.26
C PRO A 344 -19.28 24.40 -34.17
N ALA A 345 -18.57 25.45 -34.57
CA ALA A 345 -18.09 26.48 -33.65
C ALA A 345 -19.25 27.12 -32.88
N GLY A 346 -19.07 27.28 -31.56
CA GLY A 346 -20.05 27.87 -30.64
C GLY A 346 -21.15 26.92 -30.13
N GLN A 347 -21.30 25.71 -30.69
CA GLN A 347 -22.29 24.75 -30.20
C GLN A 347 -21.82 24.03 -28.93
N THR A 348 -22.76 23.78 -28.02
CA THR A 348 -22.54 23.07 -26.76
C THR A 348 -23.06 21.63 -26.79
N ILE A 349 -22.33 20.72 -26.16
CA ILE A 349 -22.77 19.32 -25.94
C ILE A 349 -22.57 18.95 -24.47
N ASN A 350 -23.52 18.19 -23.92
CA ASN A 350 -23.42 17.68 -22.54
C ASN A 350 -22.91 16.23 -22.55
N LEU A 351 -21.65 16.04 -22.18
CA LEU A 351 -21.04 14.73 -22.01
C LEU A 351 -21.12 14.30 -20.55
N VAL A 352 -21.48 13.05 -20.30
CA VAL A 352 -21.57 12.45 -18.97
C VAL A 352 -20.54 11.33 -18.89
N LEU A 353 -19.56 11.49 -18.00
CA LEU A 353 -18.63 10.44 -17.62
C LEU A 353 -19.14 9.78 -16.34
N GLU A 354 -19.47 8.49 -16.42
CA GLU A 354 -19.81 7.64 -15.29
C GLU A 354 -18.56 6.85 -14.90
N ALA A 355 -18.13 7.00 -13.65
CA ALA A 355 -17.02 6.29 -13.07
C ALA A 355 -17.48 5.58 -11.79
N ILE A 356 -17.11 4.31 -11.63
CA ILE A 356 -17.35 3.58 -10.39
C ILE A 356 -16.01 3.40 -9.70
N GLN A 357 -15.89 3.98 -8.52
CA GLN A 357 -14.69 3.90 -7.70
C GLN A 357 -14.84 2.81 -6.64
N SER A 358 -13.81 1.97 -6.50
CA SER A 358 -13.71 0.91 -5.49
C SER A 358 -12.67 1.26 -4.44
N HIS A 359 -12.88 0.82 -3.19
CA HIS A 359 -11.93 0.96 -2.07
C HIS A 359 -11.53 2.40 -1.71
N VAL A 360 -12.33 3.41 -2.04
CA VAL A 360 -12.03 4.82 -1.72
C VAL A 360 -12.54 5.23 -0.33
N THR A 361 -13.53 4.51 0.20
CA THR A 361 -14.09 4.76 1.52
C THR A 361 -13.43 3.87 2.57
N HIS A 362 -13.20 4.41 3.77
CA HIS A 362 -12.68 3.63 4.89
C HIS A 362 -13.42 3.98 6.19
N PRO A 363 -13.56 3.02 7.13
CA PRO A 363 -14.22 3.28 8.40
C PRO A 363 -13.44 4.26 9.27
N TRP A 364 -14.16 5.21 9.87
CA TRP A 364 -13.61 6.15 10.84
C TRP A 364 -14.63 6.44 11.95
N PRO A 365 -14.41 5.99 13.19
CA PRO A 365 -13.22 5.29 13.70
C PRO A 365 -13.03 3.90 13.07
N GLU A 366 -11.77 3.41 13.04
CA GLU A 366 -11.45 2.08 12.48
C GLU A 366 -12.00 0.92 13.32
N THR A 367 -12.36 1.18 14.58
CA THR A 367 -12.97 0.20 15.48
C THR A 367 -14.28 0.74 16.02
N SER A 368 -15.27 -0.15 16.17
CA SER A 368 -16.62 0.16 16.65
C SER A 368 -17.09 -0.93 17.59
N GLY A 369 -17.76 -0.57 18.68
CA GLY A 369 -18.47 -1.53 19.51
C GLY A 369 -19.62 -2.19 18.75
N GLN A 370 -20.07 -3.36 19.20
CA GLN A 370 -21.19 -4.09 18.61
C GLN A 370 -22.52 -3.28 18.63
N ASN A 371 -22.65 -2.46 19.67
CA ASN A 371 -23.65 -1.40 19.96
C ASN A 371 -23.72 -0.23 18.97
N GLU A 372 -22.61 0.07 18.32
CA GLU A 372 -22.34 1.42 17.82
C GLU A 372 -22.66 1.54 16.32
N ASP A 373 -23.06 2.75 15.92
CA ASP A 373 -23.22 3.10 14.51
C ASP A 373 -21.86 3.17 13.83
N GLN A 374 -21.85 2.98 12.51
CA GLN A 374 -20.62 3.14 11.71
C GLN A 374 -20.64 4.45 10.93
N ALA A 375 -19.44 4.98 10.72
CA ALA A 375 -19.21 6.12 9.86
C ALA A 375 -17.99 5.86 8.96
N LEU A 376 -18.05 6.40 7.75
CA LEU A 376 -17.03 6.24 6.73
C LEU A 376 -16.45 7.60 6.35
N LYS A 377 -15.19 7.59 5.92
CA LYS A 377 -14.52 8.73 5.30
C LYS A 377 -14.31 8.48 3.83
N TYR A 378 -14.65 9.47 3.02
CA TYR A 378 -14.36 9.52 1.59
C TYR A 378 -13.48 10.72 1.29
N THR A 379 -12.39 10.51 0.56
CA THR A 379 -11.44 11.56 0.18
C THR A 379 -11.38 11.65 -1.34
N THR A 380 -11.50 12.87 -1.87
CA THR A 380 -11.38 13.14 -3.31
C THR A 380 -10.68 14.46 -3.53
N ASN A 381 -10.27 14.72 -4.77
CA ASN A 381 -9.69 16.00 -5.16
C ASN A 381 -10.75 17.10 -5.25
N LEU A 382 -10.41 18.33 -4.87
CA LEU A 382 -11.34 19.47 -4.92
C LEU A 382 -11.79 19.80 -6.35
N PHE A 383 -10.83 20.08 -7.25
CA PHE A 383 -11.11 20.42 -8.64
C PHE A 383 -11.11 19.19 -9.53
N VAL A 384 -12.03 19.18 -10.50
CA VAL A 384 -12.04 18.22 -11.61
C VAL A 384 -11.00 18.70 -12.61
N LEU A 385 -10.10 17.81 -13.00
CA LEU A 385 -9.01 18.18 -13.88
C LEU A 385 -9.50 18.31 -15.33
N SER A 386 -9.05 19.35 -16.01
CA SER A 386 -9.45 19.68 -17.37
C SER A 386 -8.28 20.33 -18.12
N PRO A 387 -7.96 19.90 -19.35
CA PRO A 387 -6.98 20.58 -20.19
C PRO A 387 -7.51 21.88 -20.80
N TYR A 388 -8.82 22.12 -20.69
CA TYR A 388 -9.51 23.31 -21.18
C TYR A 388 -9.84 24.25 -20.02
N ALA A 389 -9.98 25.55 -20.33
CA ALA A 389 -10.51 26.51 -19.37
C ALA A 389 -11.98 26.17 -19.04
N THR A 390 -12.37 26.36 -17.78
CA THR A 390 -13.72 26.02 -17.30
C THR A 390 -14.35 27.25 -16.64
N THR A 391 -15.48 27.71 -17.17
CA THR A 391 -16.15 28.92 -16.67
C THR A 391 -16.82 28.68 -15.33
N VAL A 392 -17.48 27.53 -15.12
CA VAL A 392 -18.11 27.17 -13.83
C VAL A 392 -17.86 25.72 -13.50
N GLN A 393 -17.47 25.45 -12.26
CA GLN A 393 -17.33 24.09 -11.74
C GLN A 393 -18.05 23.92 -10.40
N ARG A 394 -18.80 22.83 -10.25
CA ARG A 394 -19.45 22.43 -8.99
C ARG A 394 -19.28 20.94 -8.72
N THR A 395 -18.92 20.60 -7.48
CA THR A 395 -18.93 19.20 -7.01
C THR A 395 -20.01 19.03 -5.95
N LYS A 396 -20.93 18.10 -6.16
CA LYS A 396 -21.96 17.70 -5.18
C LYS A 396 -21.62 16.30 -4.68
N ILE A 397 -21.49 16.13 -3.38
CA ILE A 397 -21.24 14.84 -2.74
C ILE A 397 -22.45 14.51 -1.88
N LYS A 398 -23.11 13.40 -2.19
CA LYS A 398 -24.36 12.95 -1.58
C LYS A 398 -24.12 11.71 -0.76
N ALA A 399 -24.43 11.78 0.53
CA ALA A 399 -24.55 10.61 1.38
C ALA A 399 -25.96 10.01 1.24
N ARG A 400 -26.09 8.69 1.44
CA ARG A 400 -27.39 8.01 1.45
C ARG A 400 -28.27 8.44 2.64
N ASN A 401 -27.62 8.72 3.78
CA ASN A 401 -28.25 9.19 5.00
C ASN A 401 -27.85 10.67 5.24
N PRO A 402 -28.76 11.56 5.69
CA PRO A 402 -28.46 12.96 6.04
C PRO A 402 -27.44 13.18 7.18
N GLN A 403 -26.85 12.12 7.74
CA GLN A 403 -25.83 12.19 8.78
C GLN A 403 -24.43 12.51 8.22
N ILE A 404 -24.16 13.79 7.93
CA ILE A 404 -22.80 14.28 7.68
C ILE A 404 -22.22 14.82 9.00
N ILE A 405 -21.13 14.20 9.47
CA ILE A 405 -20.45 14.50 10.73
C ILE A 405 -19.49 15.67 10.54
N SER A 406 -18.61 15.59 9.54
CA SER A 406 -17.67 16.67 9.21
C SER A 406 -17.32 16.67 7.72
N TYR A 407 -16.91 17.82 7.21
CA TYR A 407 -16.45 18.00 5.84
C TYR A 407 -15.32 19.03 5.81
N THR A 408 -14.37 18.86 4.89
CA THR A 408 -13.25 19.81 4.73
C THR A 408 -13.74 21.13 4.15
N THR A 409 -13.34 22.24 4.73
CA THR A 409 -13.46 23.59 4.14
C THR A 409 -12.18 23.91 3.35
N PRO A 410 -12.28 24.18 2.03
CA PRO A 410 -11.10 24.36 1.18
C PRO A 410 -10.39 25.71 1.45
N GLU A 411 -9.07 25.69 1.52
CA GLU A 411 -8.24 26.90 1.66
C GLU A 411 -7.75 27.40 0.28
N ARG A 412 -7.31 28.66 0.18
CA ARG A 412 -6.70 29.23 -1.04
C ARG A 412 -7.58 29.22 -2.31
N VAL A 413 -8.90 29.24 -2.14
CA VAL A 413 -9.88 29.22 -3.26
C VAL A 413 -10.69 30.51 -3.42
N SER A 414 -10.42 31.54 -2.60
CA SER A 414 -11.13 32.84 -2.64
C SER A 414 -11.14 33.47 -4.03
N ASN A 415 -10.10 33.26 -4.84
CA ASN A 415 -9.99 33.83 -6.18
C ASN A 415 -11.02 33.26 -7.17
N PHE A 416 -11.61 32.09 -6.88
CA PHE A 416 -12.58 31.42 -7.75
C PHE A 416 -14.01 31.49 -7.19
N VAL A 417 -14.22 32.08 -6.02
CA VAL A 417 -15.52 32.17 -5.36
C VAL A 417 -16.02 33.61 -5.49
N THR A 418 -17.03 33.82 -6.32
CA THR A 418 -17.63 35.15 -6.53
C THR A 418 -18.66 35.47 -5.45
N GLU A 419 -19.49 34.48 -5.08
CA GLU A 419 -20.56 34.63 -4.08
C GLU A 419 -20.72 33.36 -3.24
N GLY A 420 -20.92 33.53 -1.92
CA GLY A 420 -21.16 32.44 -0.97
C GLY A 420 -19.91 31.80 -0.37
N GLU A 421 -20.11 30.69 0.35
CA GLU A 421 -19.04 29.89 0.93
C GLU A 421 -18.50 28.87 -0.08
N ALA A 422 -17.19 28.59 -0.02
CA ALA A 422 -16.55 27.63 -0.93
C ALA A 422 -17.06 26.18 -0.76
N ALA A 423 -17.60 25.85 0.41
CA ALA A 423 -18.24 24.58 0.72
C ALA A 423 -19.50 24.84 1.54
N SER A 424 -20.61 24.19 1.17
CA SER A 424 -21.89 24.31 1.88
C SER A 424 -22.53 22.94 2.08
N LYS A 425 -23.27 22.78 3.18
CA LYS A 425 -24.03 21.56 3.50
C LYS A 425 -25.53 21.82 3.39
N SER A 426 -26.23 20.97 2.66
CA SER A 426 -27.69 20.95 2.58
C SER A 426 -28.19 19.52 2.75
N GLY A 427 -28.76 19.22 3.93
CA GLY A 427 -29.24 17.87 4.27
C GLY A 427 -28.14 16.82 4.16
N ALA A 428 -28.32 15.85 3.25
CA ALA A 428 -27.38 14.77 2.94
C ALA A 428 -26.32 15.13 1.87
N THR A 429 -26.36 16.35 1.33
CA THR A 429 -25.47 16.79 0.25
C THR A 429 -24.49 17.85 0.73
N VAL A 430 -23.19 17.64 0.47
CA VAL A 430 -22.14 18.65 0.58
C VAL A 430 -21.83 19.17 -0.81
N THR A 431 -21.87 20.49 -1.02
CA THR A 431 -21.57 21.12 -2.29
C THR A 431 -20.30 21.95 -2.18
N TYR A 432 -19.33 21.68 -3.06
CA TYR A 432 -18.13 22.50 -3.27
C TYR A 432 -18.29 23.35 -4.53
N GLY A 433 -18.03 24.64 -4.40
CA GLY A 433 -18.30 25.63 -5.44
C GLY A 433 -19.75 26.14 -5.40
N PRO A 434 -20.13 27.03 -6.33
CA PRO A 434 -19.55 27.20 -7.66
C PRO A 434 -18.19 27.87 -7.65
N PHE A 435 -17.24 27.30 -8.37
CA PHE A 435 -15.95 27.90 -8.66
C PHE A 435 -15.98 28.45 -10.08
N ASN A 436 -15.66 29.73 -10.25
CA ASN A 436 -15.77 30.45 -11.52
C ASN A 436 -14.39 30.69 -12.15
N ASP A 437 -14.35 30.76 -13.47
CA ASP A 437 -13.20 31.17 -14.29
C ASP A 437 -11.89 30.43 -13.95
N ILE A 438 -11.95 29.11 -13.91
CA ILE A 438 -10.80 28.26 -13.63
C ILE A 438 -9.97 28.08 -14.92
N PRO A 439 -8.66 28.41 -14.90
CA PRO A 439 -7.78 28.17 -16.03
C PRO A 439 -7.54 26.67 -16.25
N PRO A 440 -6.90 26.25 -17.36
CA PRO A 440 -6.54 24.84 -17.60
C PRO A 440 -5.87 24.20 -16.37
N SER A 441 -6.61 23.33 -15.69
CA SER A 441 -6.27 22.80 -14.38
C SER A 441 -5.26 21.64 -14.44
N THR A 442 -4.95 21.15 -15.64
CA THR A 442 -3.84 20.21 -15.90
C THR A 442 -2.45 20.84 -15.83
N SER A 443 -2.36 22.17 -15.75
CA SER A 443 -1.08 22.88 -15.60
C SER A 443 -0.41 22.54 -14.25
N THR A 444 0.91 22.35 -14.27
CA THR A 444 1.68 21.97 -13.07
C THR A 444 1.61 23.03 -11.97
N THR A 445 1.53 24.30 -12.35
CA THR A 445 1.36 25.45 -11.46
C THR A 445 0.01 25.43 -10.74
N PHE A 446 -1.07 25.12 -11.45
CA PHE A 446 -2.41 25.02 -10.86
C PHE A 446 -2.50 23.86 -9.88
N LEU A 447 -1.99 22.68 -10.28
CA LEU A 447 -1.98 21.48 -9.43
C LEU A 447 -1.18 21.67 -8.13
N GLY A 448 -0.08 22.43 -8.16
CA GLY A 448 0.71 22.70 -6.95
C GLY A 448 0.06 23.73 -6.01
N LYS A 449 -0.66 24.70 -6.56
CA LYS A 449 -1.17 25.86 -5.81
C LYS A 449 -2.60 25.71 -5.32
N TYR A 450 -3.49 25.12 -6.12
CA TYR A 450 -4.93 25.15 -5.86
C TYR A 450 -5.54 23.77 -5.63
N GLN A 451 -4.94 22.72 -6.19
CA GLN A 451 -5.45 21.37 -5.99
C GLN A 451 -5.15 20.90 -4.56
N GLN A 452 -6.20 20.46 -3.87
CA GLN A 452 -6.14 19.94 -2.51
C GLN A 452 -7.13 18.77 -2.34
N PRO A 453 -6.82 17.80 -1.48
CA PRO A 453 -7.76 16.74 -1.12
C PRO A 453 -8.85 17.31 -0.20
N VAL A 454 -10.05 16.77 -0.37
CA VAL A 454 -11.24 17.12 0.38
C VAL A 454 -11.81 15.83 0.93
N THR A 455 -12.07 15.82 2.24
CA THR A 455 -12.59 14.64 2.94
C THR A 455 -13.98 14.92 3.50
N ILE A 456 -14.87 13.95 3.37
CA ILE A 456 -16.18 13.95 4.01
C ILE A 456 -16.28 12.76 4.94
N HIS A 457 -16.75 13.02 6.15
CA HIS A 457 -17.06 12.02 7.17
C HIS A 457 -18.57 11.93 7.35
N TYR A 458 -19.15 10.76 7.08
CA TYR A 458 -20.59 10.54 7.03
C TYR A 458 -20.98 9.21 7.69
N GLY A 459 -22.19 9.16 8.25
CA GLY A 459 -22.78 7.92 8.77
C GLY A 459 -23.22 7.00 7.64
N HIS A 460 -23.01 5.69 7.80
CA HIS A 460 -23.39 4.67 6.81
C HIS A 460 -24.23 3.57 7.46
N ASP A 461 -25.37 3.25 6.89
CA ASP A 461 -26.40 2.40 7.48
C ASP A 461 -26.39 0.93 6.99
N GLN A 462 -25.45 0.57 6.12
CA GLN A 462 -25.34 -0.77 5.53
C GLN A 462 -23.96 -1.39 5.74
N PRO A 463 -23.84 -2.74 5.82
CA PRO A 463 -22.54 -3.37 5.93
C PRO A 463 -21.70 -3.10 4.67
N VAL A 464 -20.40 -2.87 4.88
CA VAL A 464 -19.45 -2.56 3.81
C VAL A 464 -18.87 -3.88 3.33
N LEU A 465 -19.39 -4.43 2.23
CA LEU A 465 -19.06 -5.78 1.77
C LEU A 465 -17.99 -5.77 0.69
N GLU A 466 -17.07 -6.72 0.74
CA GLU A 466 -16.06 -6.96 -0.29
C GLU A 466 -15.90 -8.46 -0.48
N ILE A 467 -15.71 -8.92 -1.71
CA ILE A 467 -15.27 -10.27 -2.00
C ILE A 467 -13.77 -10.18 -2.30
N LEU A 468 -12.94 -10.69 -1.39
CA LEU A 468 -11.48 -10.64 -1.55
C LEU A 468 -11.02 -11.50 -2.73
N SER A 469 -11.64 -12.66 -2.88
CA SER A 469 -11.36 -13.63 -3.96
C SER A 469 -12.65 -14.37 -4.33
N LEU A 470 -12.90 -14.44 -5.63
CA LEU A 470 -13.95 -15.22 -6.25
C LEU A 470 -13.32 -16.20 -7.24
N ASN A 471 -13.34 -17.49 -6.93
CA ASN A 471 -12.95 -18.52 -7.89
C ASN A 471 -14.23 -19.15 -8.42
N ARG A 472 -14.60 -18.80 -9.65
CA ARG A 472 -15.77 -19.34 -10.32
C ARG A 472 -15.35 -20.43 -11.29
N MET A 473 -15.91 -21.61 -11.13
CA MET A 473 -15.78 -22.71 -12.07
C MET A 473 -17.13 -22.99 -12.73
N VAL A 474 -17.17 -22.99 -14.06
CA VAL A 474 -18.37 -23.28 -14.85
C VAL A 474 -18.10 -24.51 -15.70
N GLU A 475 -18.68 -25.65 -15.35
CA GLU A 475 -18.57 -26.90 -16.09
C GLU A 475 -19.77 -27.12 -17.00
N ILE A 476 -19.49 -27.24 -18.30
CA ILE A 476 -20.51 -27.49 -19.31
C ILE A 476 -20.58 -28.99 -19.59
N SER A 477 -21.76 -29.59 -19.35
CA SER A 477 -22.00 -31.01 -19.54
C SER A 477 -23.14 -31.27 -20.52
N HIS A 478 -22.80 -31.83 -21.69
CA HIS A 478 -23.80 -32.28 -22.66
C HIS A 478 -24.47 -33.59 -22.24
N TRP A 479 -23.75 -34.46 -21.53
CA TRP A 479 -24.31 -35.72 -21.01
C TRP A 479 -25.35 -35.46 -19.90
N GLY A 480 -25.08 -34.49 -19.01
CA GLY A 480 -26.01 -34.09 -17.95
C GLY A 480 -27.06 -33.07 -18.39
N ALA A 481 -26.95 -32.54 -19.61
CA ALA A 481 -27.77 -31.43 -20.13
C ALA A 481 -27.84 -30.22 -19.18
N ASN A 482 -26.74 -29.94 -18.46
CA ASN A 482 -26.62 -28.87 -17.48
C ASN A 482 -25.30 -28.12 -17.60
N VAL A 483 -25.30 -26.91 -17.05
CA VAL A 483 -24.13 -26.10 -16.76
C VAL A 483 -24.04 -26.00 -15.25
N ASN A 484 -23.00 -26.60 -14.67
CA ASN A 484 -22.75 -26.53 -13.24
C ASN A 484 -21.86 -25.33 -12.96
N THR A 485 -22.35 -24.37 -12.16
CA THR A 485 -21.57 -23.21 -11.72
C THR A 485 -21.24 -23.38 -10.24
N GLN A 486 -19.97 -23.25 -9.90
CA GLN A 486 -19.49 -23.25 -8.53
C GLN A 486 -18.66 -21.99 -8.27
N ASP A 487 -19.06 -21.24 -7.24
CA ASP A 487 -18.38 -20.06 -6.75
C ASP A 487 -17.74 -20.37 -5.39
N ASP A 488 -16.41 -20.33 -5.32
CA ASP A 488 -15.69 -20.30 -4.06
C ASP A 488 -15.40 -18.83 -3.70
N MET A 489 -16.02 -18.33 -2.64
CA MET A 489 -15.98 -16.92 -2.27
C MET A 489 -15.33 -16.70 -0.90
N VAL A 490 -14.52 -15.65 -0.80
CA VAL A 490 -14.07 -15.08 0.48
C VAL A 490 -14.76 -13.74 0.69
N LEU A 491 -15.90 -13.77 1.39
CA LEU A 491 -16.64 -12.58 1.78
C LEU A 491 -15.96 -11.89 2.96
N HIS A 492 -15.77 -10.59 2.85
CA HIS A 492 -15.19 -9.73 3.87
C HIS A 492 -16.12 -8.56 4.17
N ASN A 493 -16.23 -8.19 5.44
CA ASN A 493 -16.90 -6.96 5.83
C ASN A 493 -15.83 -5.90 6.15
N ALA A 494 -15.63 -4.94 5.26
CA ALA A 494 -14.67 -3.84 5.37
C ALA A 494 -15.16 -2.69 6.28
N GLY A 495 -16.26 -2.89 7.02
CA GLY A 495 -16.72 -1.97 8.07
C GLY A 495 -15.74 -1.86 9.25
N PRO A 496 -16.04 -1.01 10.25
CA PRO A 496 -15.19 -0.83 11.41
C PRO A 496 -15.01 -2.14 12.18
N LYS A 497 -13.78 -2.44 12.58
CA LYS A 497 -13.45 -3.67 13.31
C LYS A 497 -14.15 -3.70 14.67
N LEU A 498 -14.64 -4.86 15.08
CA LEU A 498 -15.28 -5.00 16.38
C LEU A 498 -14.30 -4.61 17.52
N LYS A 499 -14.71 -3.63 18.33
CA LYS A 499 -14.02 -3.22 19.54
C LYS A 499 -14.43 -4.12 20.70
N GLY A 500 -13.45 -4.79 21.31
CA GLY A 500 -13.70 -5.70 22.43
C GLY A 500 -14.05 -7.12 21.96
N HIS A 501 -15.01 -7.75 22.63
CA HIS A 501 -15.43 -9.12 22.34
C HIS A 501 -16.86 -9.14 21.80
N PHE A 502 -17.19 -10.19 21.04
CA PHE A 502 -18.55 -10.41 20.59
C PHE A 502 -19.42 -10.91 21.74
N SER A 503 -20.55 -10.24 21.98
CA SER A 503 -21.56 -10.66 22.94
C SER A 503 -22.78 -11.23 22.21
N ARG A 504 -23.03 -12.53 22.40
CA ARG A 504 -24.21 -13.20 21.83
C ARG A 504 -25.52 -12.63 22.39
N LEU A 505 -25.52 -12.27 23.68
CA LEU A 505 -26.67 -11.67 24.35
C LEU A 505 -27.04 -10.32 23.71
N GLU A 506 -26.04 -9.47 23.45
CA GLU A 506 -26.27 -8.17 22.80
C GLU A 506 -26.79 -8.37 21.38
N HIS A 507 -26.20 -9.30 20.60
CA HIS A 507 -26.66 -9.60 19.25
C HIS A 507 -28.12 -10.10 19.23
N GLN A 508 -28.48 -10.97 20.16
CA GLN A 508 -29.85 -11.48 20.28
C GLN A 508 -30.82 -10.38 20.73
N THR A 509 -30.41 -9.53 21.67
CA THR A 509 -31.16 -8.36 22.12
C THR A 509 -31.42 -7.38 20.97
N GLN A 510 -30.40 -7.08 20.16
CA GLN A 510 -30.52 -6.25 18.95
C GLN A 510 -31.49 -6.85 17.93
N ALA A 511 -31.39 -8.16 17.69
CA ALA A 511 -32.30 -8.85 16.77
C ALA A 511 -33.75 -8.84 17.29
N PHE A 512 -33.95 -9.02 18.60
CA PHE A 512 -35.27 -8.96 19.25
C PHE A 512 -35.92 -7.58 19.12
N TYR A 513 -35.16 -6.51 19.40
CA TYR A 513 -35.64 -5.14 19.25
C TYR A 513 -35.58 -4.59 17.81
N LYS A 514 -35.14 -5.40 16.84
CA LYS A 514 -34.92 -5.01 15.44
C LYS A 514 -34.02 -3.76 15.28
N ARG A 515 -33.02 -3.65 16.15
CA ARG A 515 -32.00 -2.58 16.18
C ARG A 515 -30.62 -3.18 15.93
N GLN A 516 -30.45 -3.82 14.77
CA GLN A 516 -29.15 -4.37 14.40
C GLN A 516 -28.21 -3.24 14.01
N ALA A 517 -26.97 -3.30 14.51
CA ALA A 517 -25.97 -2.31 14.15
C ALA A 517 -25.65 -2.38 12.65
N PRO A 518 -25.47 -1.23 11.98
CA PRO A 518 -25.25 -1.15 10.53
C PRO A 518 -24.07 -1.97 10.00
N HIS A 519 -23.03 -2.14 10.82
CA HIS A 519 -21.78 -2.81 10.45
C HIS A 519 -21.84 -4.34 10.58
N VAL A 520 -23.01 -4.91 10.86
CA VAL A 520 -23.21 -6.37 11.03
C VAL A 520 -23.99 -6.91 9.85
N LEU A 521 -23.47 -7.95 9.18
CA LEU A 521 -24.21 -8.69 8.16
C LEU A 521 -24.83 -9.97 8.76
N PRO A 522 -26.16 -10.04 8.96
CA PRO A 522 -26.83 -11.22 9.51
C PRO A 522 -27.16 -12.28 8.45
N ALA A 523 -27.43 -11.86 7.22
CA ALA A 523 -27.87 -12.70 6.11
C ALA A 523 -27.52 -12.01 4.79
N LEU A 524 -27.39 -12.80 3.74
CA LEU A 524 -27.09 -12.38 2.38
C LEU A 524 -28.17 -12.89 1.43
N THR A 525 -28.62 -12.07 0.49
CA THR A 525 -29.59 -12.48 -0.54
C THR A 525 -28.95 -12.39 -1.91
N LEU A 526 -28.96 -13.50 -2.64
CA LEU A 526 -28.37 -13.63 -3.96
C LEU A 526 -29.44 -13.89 -5.01
N HIS A 527 -29.26 -13.29 -6.18
CA HIS A 527 -30.10 -13.53 -7.34
C HIS A 527 -29.38 -14.51 -8.26
N LEU A 528 -29.92 -15.72 -8.36
CA LEU A 528 -29.44 -16.76 -9.25
C LEU A 528 -30.28 -16.79 -10.53
N PRO A 529 -29.77 -17.39 -11.61
CA PRO A 529 -30.54 -17.61 -12.83
C PRO A 529 -31.88 -18.32 -12.57
N ALA A 530 -32.83 -18.15 -13.50
CA ALA A 530 -34.06 -18.92 -13.50
C ALA A 530 -33.79 -20.41 -13.76
N GLY A 531 -34.66 -21.30 -13.29
CA GLY A 531 -34.60 -22.73 -13.60
C GLY A 531 -33.47 -23.49 -12.91
N VAL A 532 -32.75 -22.88 -11.95
CA VAL A 532 -31.65 -23.53 -11.23
C VAL A 532 -32.12 -24.71 -10.40
N ARG A 533 -31.26 -25.74 -10.33
CA ARG A 533 -31.49 -26.99 -9.59
C ARG A 533 -30.23 -27.34 -8.79
N ASN A 534 -30.37 -28.31 -7.88
CA ASN A 534 -29.27 -28.89 -7.11
C ASN A 534 -28.36 -27.84 -6.44
N THR A 535 -28.94 -26.74 -5.96
CA THR A 535 -28.16 -25.68 -5.30
C THR A 535 -27.59 -26.20 -3.99
N TYR A 536 -26.28 -26.05 -3.81
CA TYR A 536 -25.56 -26.41 -2.59
C TYR A 536 -24.79 -25.23 -2.03
N TYR A 537 -24.70 -25.19 -0.71
CA TYR A 537 -24.02 -24.13 0.02
C TYR A 537 -23.32 -24.74 1.23
N TYR A 538 -21.99 -24.65 1.25
CA TYR A 538 -21.18 -25.20 2.32
C TYR A 538 -19.98 -24.30 2.63
N ASP A 539 -19.45 -24.45 3.83
CA ASP A 539 -18.21 -23.80 4.25
C ASP A 539 -17.05 -24.81 4.22
N LEU A 540 -15.84 -24.36 4.53
CA LEU A 540 -14.66 -25.23 4.65
C LEU A 540 -14.86 -26.44 5.58
N VAL A 541 -15.73 -26.33 6.58
CA VAL A 541 -16.02 -27.39 7.57
C VAL A 541 -17.20 -28.28 7.17
N GLY A 542 -17.89 -27.95 6.07
CA GLY A 542 -19.01 -28.71 5.53
C GLY A 542 -20.31 -27.92 5.44
N ASN A 543 -21.39 -28.64 5.18
CA ASN A 543 -22.69 -28.10 4.81
C ASN A 543 -23.24 -27.04 5.79
N VAL A 544 -23.88 -26.01 5.25
CA VAL A 544 -24.56 -24.97 6.03
C VAL A 544 -26.05 -25.03 5.72
N SER A 545 -26.84 -25.53 6.67
CA SER A 545 -28.28 -25.74 6.48
C SER A 545 -29.12 -24.46 6.51
N THR A 546 -28.54 -23.34 6.93
CA THR A 546 -29.23 -22.05 7.10
C THR A 546 -29.33 -21.28 5.78
N SER A 547 -29.92 -21.89 4.76
CA SER A 547 -30.20 -21.29 3.46
C SER A 547 -31.63 -21.54 3.01
N ARG A 548 -32.22 -20.63 2.22
CA ARG A 548 -33.56 -20.76 1.66
C ARG A 548 -33.56 -20.35 0.19
N LEU A 549 -33.84 -21.30 -0.69
CA LEU A 549 -33.96 -21.05 -2.13
C LEU A 549 -35.44 -20.90 -2.53
N ARG A 550 -35.73 -19.88 -3.35
CA ARG A 550 -37.01 -19.67 -4.03
C ARG A 550 -36.75 -19.71 -5.53
N VAL A 551 -37.12 -20.81 -6.17
CA VAL A 551 -36.81 -21.06 -7.59
C VAL A 551 -37.83 -20.37 -8.49
N ALA A 552 -37.33 -19.65 -9.50
CA ALA A 552 -38.15 -19.18 -10.61
C ALA A 552 -38.17 -20.22 -11.74
N PRO A 553 -39.29 -20.42 -12.46
CA PRO A 553 -39.35 -21.35 -13.59
C PRO A 553 -38.40 -20.90 -14.71
N SER A 554 -37.86 -21.85 -15.49
CA SER A 554 -37.01 -21.52 -16.63
C SER A 554 -37.78 -20.71 -17.67
N VAL A 555 -37.13 -19.69 -18.21
CA VAL A 555 -37.70 -18.82 -19.24
C VAL A 555 -37.10 -19.22 -20.59
N PRO A 556 -37.90 -19.67 -21.56
CA PRO A 556 -37.40 -19.96 -22.91
C PRO A 556 -36.80 -18.69 -23.55
N LYS A 557 -35.69 -18.85 -24.29
CA LYS A 557 -34.92 -17.74 -24.91
C LYS A 557 -35.74 -16.67 -25.67
N ASN A 558 -36.93 -17.01 -26.17
CA ASN A 558 -37.80 -16.09 -26.91
C ASN A 558 -38.76 -15.26 -26.03
N LYS A 559 -38.75 -15.42 -24.71
CA LYS A 559 -39.54 -14.60 -23.78
C LYS A 559 -38.61 -13.78 -22.90
N GLN A 560 -38.77 -12.46 -22.94
CA GLN A 560 -38.09 -11.57 -21.99
C GLN A 560 -38.75 -11.71 -20.62
N GLY A 561 -38.12 -12.46 -19.73
CA GLY A 561 -38.51 -12.54 -18.32
C GLY A 561 -37.32 -12.18 -17.45
N THR A 562 -37.45 -11.15 -16.61
CA THR A 562 -36.45 -10.77 -15.59
C THR A 562 -36.61 -11.61 -14.32
N SER A 563 -37.04 -12.86 -14.45
CA SER A 563 -37.28 -13.72 -13.29
C SER A 563 -35.96 -14.32 -12.81
N PHE A 564 -35.63 -14.09 -11.54
CA PHE A 564 -34.45 -14.66 -10.89
C PHE A 564 -34.90 -15.62 -9.79
N SER A 565 -34.12 -16.66 -9.57
CA SER A 565 -34.26 -17.49 -8.38
C SER A 565 -33.58 -16.78 -7.22
N VAL A 566 -34.27 -16.63 -6.08
CA VAL A 566 -33.74 -15.89 -4.93
C VAL A 566 -33.22 -16.87 -3.91
N LEU A 567 -31.93 -16.77 -3.59
CA LEU A 567 -31.28 -17.57 -2.56
C LEU A 567 -30.94 -16.69 -1.36
N GLU A 568 -31.55 -16.98 -0.22
CA GLU A 568 -31.23 -16.36 1.06
C GLU A 568 -30.22 -17.25 1.80
N LEU A 569 -29.07 -16.69 2.14
CA LEU A 569 -28.00 -17.36 2.86
C LEU A 569 -27.83 -16.71 4.23
N LYS A 570 -27.72 -17.53 5.28
CA LYS A 570 -27.31 -17.08 6.60
C LYS A 570 -25.99 -17.76 6.95
N PRO A 571 -24.88 -16.99 7.02
CA PRO A 571 -23.61 -17.49 7.50
C PRO A 571 -23.72 -18.11 8.91
N ARG A 572 -22.81 -19.02 9.26
CA ARG A 572 -22.78 -19.69 10.60
C ARG A 572 -22.70 -18.71 11.77
N TYR A 573 -22.07 -17.55 11.54
CA TYR A 573 -21.94 -16.46 12.49
C TYR A 573 -22.24 -15.13 11.77
N PRO A 574 -22.77 -14.12 12.48
CA PRO A 574 -22.93 -12.79 11.89
C PRO A 574 -21.56 -12.24 11.50
N ILE A 575 -21.45 -11.63 10.33
CA ILE A 575 -20.17 -11.10 9.84
C ILE A 575 -20.07 -9.65 10.28
N LEU A 576 -19.34 -9.39 11.37
CA LEU A 576 -19.02 -8.04 11.84
C LEU A 576 -17.89 -7.43 11.02
N GLY A 577 -17.68 -6.11 11.14
CA GLY A 577 -16.57 -5.43 10.49
C GLY A 577 -15.22 -6.07 10.84
N GLY A 578 -14.41 -6.25 9.81
CA GLY A 578 -13.13 -6.95 9.84
C GLY A 578 -13.20 -8.47 9.74
N TRP A 579 -14.38 -9.10 9.79
CA TRP A 579 -14.50 -10.56 9.73
C TRP A 579 -14.56 -11.07 8.30
N ASN A 580 -14.03 -12.28 8.09
CA ASN A 580 -14.04 -12.99 6.82
C ASN A 580 -14.96 -14.20 6.92
N TYR A 581 -15.60 -14.55 5.83
CA TYR A 581 -16.42 -15.75 5.71
C TYR A 581 -16.15 -16.41 4.36
N THR A 582 -15.60 -17.62 4.41
CA THR A 582 -15.24 -18.41 3.23
C THR A 582 -16.27 -19.50 3.04
N PHE A 583 -16.92 -19.50 1.88
CA PHE A 583 -17.94 -20.48 1.54
C PHE A 583 -17.92 -20.81 0.05
N THR A 584 -18.46 -21.97 -0.27
CA THR A 584 -18.73 -22.41 -1.63
C THR A 584 -20.23 -22.41 -1.88
N LEU A 585 -20.63 -21.82 -3.00
CA LEU A 585 -21.99 -21.85 -3.52
C LEU A 585 -21.97 -22.47 -4.90
N GLY A 586 -22.77 -23.49 -5.14
CA GLY A 586 -22.92 -24.04 -6.49
C GLY A 586 -24.34 -24.41 -6.84
N TRP A 587 -24.62 -24.49 -8.14
CA TRP A 587 -25.93 -24.82 -8.69
C TRP A 587 -25.83 -25.33 -10.13
N ASP A 588 -26.84 -26.08 -10.54
CA ASP A 588 -27.03 -26.52 -11.91
C ASP A 588 -28.01 -25.61 -12.64
N SER A 589 -27.61 -25.07 -13.79
CA SER A 589 -28.48 -24.40 -14.74
C SER A 589 -28.77 -25.32 -15.94
N PRO A 590 -29.99 -25.35 -16.49
CA PRO A 590 -30.29 -26.15 -17.68
C PRO A 590 -29.46 -25.69 -18.89
N LEU A 591 -28.78 -26.62 -19.58
CA LEU A 591 -27.91 -26.27 -20.71
C LEU A 591 -28.70 -25.64 -21.87
N ASN A 592 -29.95 -26.05 -22.08
CA ASN A 592 -30.82 -25.50 -23.12
C ASN A 592 -31.08 -23.99 -22.96
N ASP A 593 -31.06 -23.49 -21.72
CA ASP A 593 -31.33 -22.07 -21.44
C ASP A 593 -30.10 -21.21 -21.75
N MET A 594 -28.89 -21.76 -21.62
CA MET A 594 -27.62 -21.03 -21.78
C MET A 594 -26.91 -21.29 -23.11
N ALA A 595 -27.08 -22.48 -23.70
CA ALA A 595 -26.43 -22.89 -24.94
C ALA A 595 -27.34 -22.71 -26.16
N SER A 596 -26.79 -22.28 -27.28
CA SER A 596 -27.42 -22.35 -28.61
C SER A 596 -26.56 -23.19 -29.54
N TYR A 597 -27.20 -23.84 -30.50
CA TYR A 597 -26.52 -24.60 -31.53
C TYR A 597 -26.78 -23.97 -32.90
N ASP A 598 -25.72 -23.55 -33.56
CA ASP A 598 -25.78 -23.05 -34.93
C ASP A 598 -25.62 -24.21 -35.91
N LYS A 599 -26.72 -24.56 -36.58
CA LYS A 599 -26.76 -25.65 -37.57
C LYS A 599 -25.87 -25.39 -38.78
N SER A 600 -25.61 -24.13 -39.13
CA SER A 600 -24.85 -23.78 -40.33
C SER A 600 -23.34 -23.99 -40.14
N THR A 601 -22.83 -23.61 -38.97
CA THR A 601 -21.41 -23.73 -38.62
C THR A 601 -21.09 -25.01 -37.83
N GLY A 602 -22.11 -25.69 -37.30
CA GLY A 602 -21.96 -26.86 -36.44
C GLY A 602 -21.40 -26.52 -35.05
N ARG A 603 -21.58 -25.27 -34.60
CA ARG A 603 -20.97 -24.76 -33.36
C ARG A 603 -22.00 -24.62 -32.25
N TYR A 604 -21.57 -24.95 -31.03
CA TYR A 604 -22.28 -24.60 -29.82
C TYR A 604 -21.78 -23.24 -29.32
N ILE A 605 -22.69 -22.38 -28.89
CA ILE A 605 -22.39 -21.09 -28.27
C ILE A 605 -23.02 -21.11 -26.89
N VAL A 606 -22.21 -20.97 -25.85
CA VAL A 606 -22.65 -20.98 -24.46
C VAL A 606 -22.43 -19.60 -23.86
N GLU A 607 -23.49 -19.08 -23.25
CA GLU A 607 -23.46 -17.85 -22.47
C GLU A 607 -23.11 -18.17 -21.01
N VAL A 608 -22.09 -17.50 -20.46
CA VAL A 608 -21.59 -17.73 -19.11
C VAL A 608 -21.49 -16.40 -18.36
N PRO A 609 -22.30 -16.17 -17.31
CA PRO A 609 -22.18 -14.97 -16.47
C PRO A 609 -20.82 -14.91 -15.78
N ILE A 610 -20.18 -13.73 -15.79
CA ILE A 610 -18.88 -13.52 -15.16
C ILE A 610 -18.97 -13.75 -13.65
N MET A 611 -19.89 -13.08 -12.98
CA MET A 611 -20.08 -13.22 -11.53
C MET A 611 -21.56 -13.21 -11.13
N THR A 612 -21.85 -13.61 -9.88
CA THR A 612 -23.17 -13.40 -9.26
C THR A 612 -23.11 -12.07 -8.52
N PRO A 613 -23.87 -11.04 -8.95
CA PRO A 613 -23.74 -9.70 -8.38
C PRO A 613 -24.22 -9.68 -6.92
N ILE A 614 -23.35 -9.25 -6.02
CA ILE A 614 -23.71 -8.86 -4.65
C ILE A 614 -23.84 -7.34 -4.63
N LEU A 615 -25.03 -6.83 -4.31
CA LEU A 615 -25.30 -5.40 -4.29
C LEU A 615 -24.39 -4.69 -3.27
N GLY A 616 -23.67 -3.67 -3.75
CA GLY A 616 -22.78 -2.85 -2.92
C GLY A 616 -21.40 -3.48 -2.63
N ALA A 617 -21.12 -4.70 -3.11
CA ALA A 617 -19.83 -5.35 -2.93
C ALA A 617 -18.92 -5.21 -4.16
N VAL A 618 -17.62 -5.07 -3.91
CA VAL A 618 -16.56 -5.15 -4.92
C VAL A 618 -15.95 -6.54 -4.88
N VAL A 619 -15.65 -7.11 -6.05
CA VAL A 619 -14.84 -8.34 -6.16
C VAL A 619 -13.42 -7.95 -6.52
N ASN A 620 -12.50 -8.11 -5.58
CA ASN A 620 -11.13 -7.60 -5.72
C ASN A 620 -10.35 -8.44 -6.74
N THR A 621 -10.48 -9.75 -6.66
CA THR A 621 -9.85 -10.69 -7.60
C THR A 621 -10.84 -11.77 -7.99
N GLU A 622 -10.93 -12.06 -9.29
CA GLU A 622 -11.75 -13.15 -9.81
C GLU A 622 -10.93 -14.03 -10.76
N GLU A 623 -11.02 -15.34 -10.55
CA GLU A 623 -10.59 -16.37 -11.50
C GLU A 623 -11.85 -17.08 -12.04
N LEU A 624 -12.23 -16.78 -13.29
CA LEU A 624 -13.32 -17.45 -14.00
C LEU A 624 -12.76 -18.57 -14.87
N LYS A 625 -13.06 -19.82 -14.49
CA LYS A 625 -12.64 -21.03 -15.20
C LYS A 625 -13.83 -21.70 -15.88
N ILE A 626 -13.86 -21.65 -17.20
CA ILE A 626 -14.88 -22.32 -18.02
C ILE A 626 -14.33 -23.66 -18.48
N VAL A 627 -14.95 -24.75 -18.03
CA VAL A 627 -14.60 -26.14 -18.34
C VAL A 627 -15.56 -26.65 -19.41
N LEU A 628 -15.00 -26.94 -20.58
CA LEU A 628 -15.76 -27.40 -21.74
C LEU A 628 -15.91 -28.93 -21.75
N PRO A 629 -16.82 -29.50 -22.55
CA PRO A 629 -16.92 -30.95 -22.70
C PRO A 629 -15.65 -31.56 -23.31
N GLU A 630 -15.35 -32.81 -22.94
CA GLU A 630 -14.25 -33.58 -23.53
C GLU A 630 -14.43 -33.70 -25.04
N GLY A 631 -13.35 -33.49 -25.80
CA GLY A 631 -13.39 -33.50 -27.27
C GLY A 631 -13.90 -32.20 -27.91
N ALA A 632 -14.10 -31.12 -27.14
CA ALA A 632 -14.37 -29.81 -27.70
C ALA A 632 -13.15 -29.27 -28.49
N THR A 633 -13.42 -28.76 -29.70
CA THR A 633 -12.42 -28.27 -30.65
C THR A 633 -12.83 -26.89 -31.19
N ASP A 634 -11.92 -26.20 -31.89
CA ASP A 634 -12.11 -24.87 -32.46
C ASP A 634 -12.67 -23.86 -31.43
N LEU A 635 -11.90 -23.55 -30.39
CA LEU A 635 -12.38 -22.67 -29.31
C LEU A 635 -12.31 -21.21 -29.71
N GLU A 636 -13.44 -20.51 -29.61
CA GLU A 636 -13.54 -19.06 -29.78
C GLU A 636 -14.30 -18.48 -28.59
N PHE A 637 -13.93 -17.29 -28.13
CA PHE A 637 -14.63 -16.64 -27.02
C PHE A 637 -14.72 -15.13 -27.25
N SER A 638 -15.81 -14.55 -26.75
CA SER A 638 -16.06 -13.11 -26.77
C SER A 638 -16.37 -12.66 -25.34
N THR A 639 -15.56 -11.73 -24.82
CA THR A 639 -15.77 -11.12 -23.51
C THR A 639 -16.33 -9.71 -23.66
N PRO A 640 -17.23 -9.26 -22.76
CA PRO A 640 -17.84 -7.92 -22.84
C PRO A 640 -16.82 -6.80 -22.56
N PHE A 641 -15.83 -7.09 -21.71
CA PHE A 641 -14.67 -6.24 -21.44
C PHE A 641 -13.39 -7.08 -21.37
N ALA A 642 -12.24 -6.42 -21.44
CA ALA A 642 -10.95 -7.10 -21.50
C ALA A 642 -10.54 -7.67 -20.12
N PRO A 643 -10.20 -8.97 -20.01
CA PRO A 643 -9.61 -9.54 -18.80
C PRO A 643 -8.17 -9.07 -18.60
N VAL A 644 -7.66 -9.21 -17.37
CA VAL A 644 -6.25 -8.95 -17.03
C VAL A 644 -5.33 -9.95 -17.73
N SER A 645 -5.74 -11.22 -17.74
CA SER A 645 -5.05 -12.28 -18.47
C SER A 645 -6.02 -13.40 -18.84
N THR A 646 -5.66 -14.15 -19.88
CA THR A 646 -6.39 -15.32 -20.35
C THR A 646 -5.43 -16.47 -20.53
N SER A 647 -5.80 -17.66 -20.09
CA SER A 647 -5.01 -18.86 -20.27
C SER A 647 -5.88 -20.04 -20.72
N LEU A 648 -5.30 -20.90 -21.55
CA LEU A 648 -5.89 -22.18 -21.95
C LEU A 648 -5.22 -23.29 -21.16
N GLY A 649 -6.02 -24.25 -20.72
CA GLY A 649 -5.58 -25.38 -19.92
C GLY A 649 -6.38 -26.64 -20.20
N VAL A 650 -6.11 -27.67 -19.41
CA VAL A 650 -6.85 -28.92 -19.41
C VAL A 650 -7.25 -29.25 -17.98
N HIS A 651 -8.53 -29.56 -17.77
CA HIS A 651 -9.08 -30.01 -16.50
C HIS A 651 -9.50 -31.48 -16.64
N THR A 652 -9.03 -32.30 -15.71
CA THR A 652 -9.30 -33.74 -15.71
C THR A 652 -10.26 -34.06 -14.57
N THR A 653 -11.43 -34.60 -14.90
CA THR A 653 -12.39 -35.12 -13.92
C THR A 653 -12.71 -36.60 -14.20
N TYR A 654 -13.70 -37.14 -13.50
CA TYR A 654 -14.09 -38.54 -13.59
C TYR A 654 -14.40 -38.96 -15.03
N LEU A 655 -13.89 -40.14 -15.41
CA LEU A 655 -14.11 -40.78 -16.71
C LEU A 655 -13.60 -39.97 -17.92
N ASP A 656 -12.79 -38.93 -17.71
CA ASP A 656 -12.13 -38.24 -18.81
C ASP A 656 -10.86 -39.02 -19.22
N THR A 657 -10.64 -39.19 -20.53
CA THR A 657 -9.47 -39.90 -21.09
C THR A 657 -8.42 -38.95 -21.65
N ILE A 658 -8.86 -37.93 -22.40
CA ILE A 658 -7.98 -36.88 -22.96
C ILE A 658 -7.91 -35.68 -21.99
N GLY A 659 -8.98 -35.49 -21.19
CA GLY A 659 -9.19 -34.30 -20.37
C GLY A 659 -10.00 -33.24 -21.11
N ARG A 660 -10.55 -32.31 -20.34
CA ARG A 660 -11.46 -31.27 -20.81
C ARG A 660 -10.71 -29.97 -21.07
N PRO A 661 -10.86 -29.34 -22.24
CA PRO A 661 -10.24 -28.04 -22.46
C PRO A 661 -10.87 -26.99 -21.54
N THR A 662 -10.04 -26.12 -20.99
CA THR A 662 -10.48 -25.05 -20.08
C THR A 662 -9.99 -23.70 -20.55
N ILE A 663 -10.82 -22.70 -20.36
CA ILE A 663 -10.48 -21.29 -20.57
C ILE A 663 -10.55 -20.60 -19.21
N THR A 664 -9.45 -19.99 -18.79
CA THR A 664 -9.39 -19.25 -17.54
C THR A 664 -9.22 -17.76 -17.82
N PHE A 665 -10.09 -16.94 -17.25
CA PHE A 665 -10.04 -15.48 -17.28
C PHE A 665 -9.75 -14.95 -15.88
N ASN A 666 -8.78 -14.04 -15.80
CA ASN A 666 -8.48 -13.34 -14.55
C ASN A 666 -8.98 -11.90 -14.64
N TYR A 667 -9.80 -11.49 -13.68
CA TYR A 667 -10.32 -10.14 -13.55
C TYR A 667 -9.94 -9.52 -12.21
N LYS A 668 -10.05 -8.19 -12.14
CA LYS A 668 -9.71 -7.41 -10.95
C LYS A 668 -10.71 -6.27 -10.76
N ASP A 669 -11.02 -5.97 -9.50
CA ASP A 669 -11.84 -4.84 -9.07
C ASP A 669 -13.22 -4.79 -9.76
N LEU A 670 -13.90 -5.92 -9.85
CA LEU A 670 -15.22 -6.03 -10.50
C LEU A 670 -16.33 -5.49 -9.59
N THR A 671 -17.35 -4.95 -10.24
CA THR A 671 -18.52 -4.31 -9.61
C THR A 671 -19.78 -4.78 -10.32
N VAL A 672 -20.96 -4.48 -9.79
CA VAL A 672 -22.24 -4.93 -10.39
C VAL A 672 -22.39 -4.56 -11.88
N LYS A 673 -21.75 -3.49 -12.37
CA LYS A 673 -21.73 -3.15 -13.81
C LYS A 673 -20.98 -4.16 -14.69
N HIS A 674 -20.07 -4.92 -14.11
CA HIS A 674 -19.32 -5.98 -14.77
C HIS A 674 -20.05 -7.33 -14.77
N ALA A 675 -21.28 -7.40 -14.25
CA ALA A 675 -22.10 -8.61 -14.24
C ALA A 675 -22.73 -8.90 -15.62
N ASP A 676 -21.89 -8.88 -16.65
CA ASP A 676 -22.22 -9.29 -18.02
C ASP A 676 -21.77 -10.73 -18.28
N ASN A 677 -22.08 -11.23 -19.49
CA ASN A 677 -21.84 -12.61 -19.86
C ASN A 677 -20.69 -12.74 -20.86
N VAL A 678 -19.88 -13.78 -20.70
CA VAL A 678 -18.90 -14.25 -21.67
C VAL A 678 -19.58 -15.25 -22.60
N TYR A 679 -19.32 -15.13 -23.91
CA TYR A 679 -19.79 -16.10 -24.90
C TYR A 679 -18.65 -16.99 -25.32
N VAL A 680 -18.83 -18.31 -25.22
CA VAL A 680 -17.83 -19.30 -25.65
C VAL A 680 -18.42 -20.15 -26.76
N SER A 681 -17.73 -20.22 -27.90
CA SER A 681 -18.09 -21.02 -29.05
C SER A 681 -17.12 -22.17 -29.27
N TYR A 682 -17.65 -23.37 -29.50
CA TYR A 682 -16.84 -24.57 -29.76
C TYR A 682 -17.59 -25.58 -30.65
N LYS A 683 -16.83 -26.48 -31.27
CA LYS A 683 -17.37 -27.65 -31.97
C LYS A 683 -17.23 -28.90 -31.12
N LEU A 684 -18.25 -29.75 -31.18
CA LEU A 684 -18.25 -31.03 -30.49
C LEU A 684 -18.75 -32.11 -31.45
N SER A 685 -17.91 -33.11 -31.71
CA SER A 685 -18.28 -34.22 -32.59
C SER A 685 -19.20 -35.20 -31.86
N THR A 686 -20.07 -35.89 -32.61
CA THR A 686 -20.93 -36.94 -32.04
C THR A 686 -20.13 -38.09 -31.44
N MET A 687 -18.96 -38.40 -32.02
CA MET A 687 -18.05 -39.42 -31.52
C MET A 687 -17.48 -39.06 -30.14
N ALA A 688 -17.23 -37.76 -29.87
CA ALA A 688 -16.75 -37.31 -28.56
C ALA A 688 -17.72 -37.63 -27.43
N HIS A 689 -19.04 -37.63 -27.70
CA HIS A 689 -20.01 -38.08 -26.70
C HIS A 689 -19.83 -39.56 -26.34
N LEU A 690 -19.53 -40.42 -27.31
CA LEU A 690 -19.40 -41.87 -27.09
C LEU A 690 -18.08 -42.28 -26.42
N GLN A 691 -17.11 -41.36 -26.33
CA GLN A 691 -15.80 -41.63 -25.78
C GLN A 691 -15.84 -42.15 -24.33
N LYS A 692 -16.72 -41.59 -23.49
CA LYS A 692 -16.86 -42.00 -22.08
C LYS A 692 -17.43 -43.42 -21.93
N PRO A 693 -18.57 -43.77 -22.56
CA PRO A 693 -19.03 -45.15 -22.61
C PRO A 693 -18.00 -46.13 -23.16
N MET A 694 -17.27 -45.76 -24.22
CA MET A 694 -16.22 -46.60 -24.79
C MET A 694 -15.06 -46.82 -23.82
N ALA A 695 -14.63 -45.80 -23.07
CA ALA A 695 -13.58 -45.92 -22.06
C ALA A 695 -13.98 -46.90 -20.93
N VAL A 696 -15.23 -46.81 -20.46
CA VAL A 696 -15.75 -47.75 -19.46
C VAL A 696 -15.86 -49.17 -20.04
N ALA A 697 -16.42 -49.30 -21.25
CA ALA A 697 -16.59 -50.60 -21.90
C ALA A 697 -15.24 -51.28 -22.16
N THR A 698 -14.22 -50.53 -22.59
CA THR A 698 -12.86 -51.06 -22.81
C THR A 698 -12.20 -51.49 -21.51
N ALA A 699 -12.39 -50.77 -20.40
CA ALA A 699 -11.88 -51.18 -19.09
C ALA A 699 -12.51 -52.49 -18.60
N PHE A 700 -13.83 -52.63 -18.70
CA PHE A 700 -14.52 -53.88 -18.35
C PHE A 700 -14.13 -55.03 -19.29
N PHE A 701 -14.06 -54.75 -20.60
CA PHE A 701 -13.61 -55.74 -21.59
C PHE A 701 -12.19 -56.23 -21.26
N ALA A 702 -11.27 -55.33 -20.95
CA ALA A 702 -9.91 -55.67 -20.54
C ALA A 702 -9.90 -56.56 -19.28
N LEU A 703 -10.70 -56.23 -18.26
CA LEU A 703 -10.85 -57.05 -17.06
C LEU A 703 -11.32 -58.49 -17.39
N PHE A 704 -12.36 -58.63 -18.22
CA PHE A 704 -12.87 -59.93 -18.62
C PHE A 704 -11.86 -60.71 -19.46
N THR A 705 -11.18 -60.07 -20.40
CA THR A 705 -10.12 -60.73 -21.20
C THR A 705 -8.96 -61.20 -20.34
N LEU A 706 -8.50 -60.40 -19.37
CA LEU A 706 -7.48 -60.80 -18.40
C LEU A 706 -7.94 -62.00 -17.55
N GLY A 707 -9.20 -62.00 -17.10
CA GLY A 707 -9.79 -63.16 -16.42
C GLY A 707 -9.81 -64.43 -17.28
N LEU A 708 -10.13 -64.29 -18.57
CA LEU A 708 -10.09 -65.40 -19.52
C LEU A 708 -8.67 -65.92 -19.75
N ILE A 709 -7.68 -65.04 -19.88
CA ILE A 709 -6.27 -65.40 -20.04
C ILE A 709 -5.75 -66.07 -18.77
N ALA A 710 -6.01 -65.49 -17.59
CA ALA A 710 -5.59 -66.06 -16.31
C ALA A 710 -6.13 -67.49 -16.12
N ARG A 711 -7.36 -67.77 -16.55
CA ARG A 711 -7.94 -69.13 -16.52
C ARG A 711 -7.22 -70.12 -17.45
N ARG A 712 -6.54 -69.64 -18.48
CA ARG A 712 -5.81 -70.47 -19.46
C ARG A 712 -4.35 -70.70 -19.09
N VAL A 713 -3.81 -69.93 -18.15
CA VAL A 713 -2.44 -70.11 -17.66
C VAL A 713 -2.42 -71.18 -16.57
N ASP A 714 -1.84 -72.34 -16.89
CA ASP A 714 -1.60 -73.41 -15.93
C ASP A 714 -0.26 -73.17 -15.22
N LEU A 715 -0.32 -72.90 -13.91
CA LEU A 715 0.86 -72.66 -13.05
C LEU A 715 1.27 -73.92 -12.27
N THR A 716 0.78 -75.10 -12.64
CA THR A 716 1.12 -76.35 -11.93
C THR A 716 2.55 -76.81 -12.25
N LEU A 717 3.36 -76.97 -11.19
CA LEU A 717 4.77 -77.39 -11.32
C LEU A 717 4.94 -78.91 -11.51
N HIS A 718 3.95 -79.72 -11.15
CA HIS A 718 3.97 -81.18 -11.29
C HIS A 718 2.69 -81.64 -12.01
N GLN A 719 2.83 -82.11 -13.25
CA GLN A 719 1.70 -82.69 -14.00
C GLN A 719 1.31 -84.04 -13.39
N LYS A 720 0.09 -84.12 -12.82
CA LYS A 720 -0.46 -85.43 -12.43
C LYS A 720 -0.84 -86.23 -13.68
N PRO A 721 -0.50 -87.52 -13.76
CA PRO A 721 -0.81 -88.34 -14.93
C PRO A 721 -2.34 -88.46 -15.09
N LYS A 722 -2.81 -88.25 -16.32
CA LYS A 722 -4.25 -88.34 -16.69
C LYS A 722 -4.79 -89.71 -16.30
N LYS A 723 -5.81 -89.75 -15.42
CA LYS A 723 -6.65 -90.95 -15.25
C LYS A 723 -7.42 -91.17 -16.56
N LYS A 724 -7.23 -92.36 -17.15
CA LYS A 724 -7.92 -92.83 -18.35
C LYS A 724 -9.43 -92.93 -18.13
#